data_AF-A0A3C0WK25-F1
#
_entry.id   AF-A0A3C0WK25-F1
#
_cell.length_a   1.000
_cell.length_b   1.000
_cell.length_c   1.000
_cell.angle_alpha   90.00
_cell.angle_beta   90.00
_cell.angle_gamma   90.00
#
_symmetry.space_group_name_H-M   'P 1'
#
loop_
_entity.id
_entity.type
_entity.pdbx_description
1 polymer ?
#
loop_
_entity_poly.entity_id
_entity_poly.type
_entity_poly.pdbx_seq_one_letter_code
_entity_poly.pdbx_strand_id
1 'polypeptide(L)'
;MQNRWQFAVDVGGTFTDCIASSPDGIEYRYKLLSTGVVKGSACLKSGSSSFSDKRRCADPDDFWIGWSIRFLHEANSSATKHKVVQFDPETGTFQLDHPVDTVDGIYRYELHAELPAPVIAMRWVLKLPLAASLPPLDLRLGTTRGTNALLTRTGARTALITTRGFTDLLEIGNQSRPNIFELGITKHVKLACMTETVNERVSSTGFITTELEESSVEQAIMALKENGIESVAVCLLNSYRNSTHEQQIARLLSRHGFQHICCSSDFSSLINLVARAETTVVNAYLNPVLQQYIEQIHDELNAESSIRMMTSSGGLVNTPDFTGKDSVLSGPAGGVVGYSTAARVTGHRSAIGFDMGGTSTDVSRFDGAYSYEFETQKSGVQISTPMMAIETVAAGGGSICRFDGIKLTVGPASAGADPGPACYGRGGPLCVTDLNVHLGRIYPNQFPFPLDLDAIEDRLLELRQVVAEKTGEDLSSDELATGLLQIANENMAQAIRSISVAEGYDPKEYLLVSFGGAAGQHACAVSEQLGISSVLVHPDAGILSAYGIRHADQTEHAERGIYQLLHQVDSSFLSEWINGVAREVLSRPALQSLPKSQVKIKTALELRFSGLDASLVIPLDNAGQDHPVLDEQIEAVVDSFHAMHEQKYGYTERDRELELVAVRIQATHADRKSDPLSKSVEKEVLQPETTTDLWSGGGKSSAGVFQLTELNPGNTIIGPAVVTDLHSTTIVDFGWQAELLSGHELLLSFTEADRPTEDNRGDPQVILSGTDPIQLEIYNNLFAAIAAQMGITLRNTSASVNVKERLDYSCAIFTEDGRLVVNAPHIPVHLGAMGETVRNVIDRNPVMRDGDVFVTNNPFQGGSHLPDVTV
;
A
#
# COMPACT_ATOMS: atom_id res chain seq x y z
N MET A 1 -3.31 -34.06 -1.50
CA MET A 1 -3.85 -32.69 -1.31
C MET A 1 -4.82 -32.25 -2.41
N GLN A 2 -5.12 -33.06 -3.43
CA GLN A 2 -5.81 -32.62 -4.65
C GLN A 2 -7.36 -32.70 -4.62
N ASN A 3 -8.01 -32.62 -3.45
CA ASN A 3 -9.46 -32.91 -3.35
C ASN A 3 -10.23 -32.02 -2.34
N ARG A 4 -9.74 -30.80 -2.06
CA ARG A 4 -10.36 -29.85 -1.12
C ARG A 4 -10.67 -28.52 -1.82
N TRP A 5 -11.63 -27.78 -1.26
CA TRP A 5 -11.86 -26.41 -1.68
C TRP A 5 -10.66 -25.53 -1.31
N GLN A 6 -10.30 -24.62 -2.20
CA GLN A 6 -9.26 -23.63 -1.97
C GLN A 6 -9.89 -22.24 -2.00
N PHE A 7 -9.55 -21.41 -1.01
CA PHE A 7 -10.01 -20.03 -0.92
C PHE A 7 -8.81 -19.11 -0.80
N ALA A 8 -8.80 -18.04 -1.59
CA ALA A 8 -7.91 -16.90 -1.45
C ALA A 8 -8.76 -15.66 -1.19
N VAL A 9 -8.56 -15.05 -0.03
CA VAL A 9 -9.40 -13.95 0.45
C VAL A 9 -8.51 -12.77 0.84
N ASP A 10 -8.79 -11.59 0.29
CA ASP A 10 -8.20 -10.34 0.74
C ASP A 10 -9.24 -9.52 1.50
N VAL A 11 -8.97 -9.18 2.76
CA VAL A 11 -9.85 -8.35 3.60
C VAL A 11 -9.31 -6.93 3.61
N GLY A 12 -9.75 -6.14 2.63
CA GLY A 12 -9.46 -4.72 2.51
C GLY A 12 -10.22 -3.84 3.51
N GLY A 13 -9.97 -2.53 3.49
CA GLY A 13 -10.63 -1.58 4.39
C GLY A 13 -12.14 -1.41 4.12
N THR A 14 -12.55 -1.55 2.86
CA THR A 14 -13.97 -1.40 2.45
C THR A 14 -14.58 -2.71 1.97
N PHE A 15 -13.87 -3.45 1.13
CA PHE A 15 -14.33 -4.69 0.53
C PHE A 15 -13.44 -5.86 0.90
N THR A 16 -14.06 -7.03 0.96
CA THR A 16 -13.41 -8.32 1.02
C THR A 16 -13.56 -8.99 -0.33
N ASP A 17 -12.43 -9.42 -0.89
CA ASP A 17 -12.34 -10.02 -2.21
C ASP A 17 -12.05 -11.50 -2.04
N CYS A 18 -12.80 -12.37 -2.73
CA CYS A 18 -12.72 -13.81 -2.59
C CYS A 18 -12.61 -14.47 -3.96
N ILE A 19 -11.57 -15.29 -4.12
CA ILE A 19 -11.44 -16.26 -5.22
C ILE A 19 -11.44 -17.65 -4.61
N ALA A 20 -12.30 -18.52 -5.11
CA ALA A 20 -12.37 -19.90 -4.66
C ALA A 20 -12.19 -20.86 -5.84
N SER A 21 -11.58 -22.01 -5.57
CA SER A 21 -11.48 -23.12 -6.50
C SER A 21 -12.07 -24.37 -5.86
N SER A 22 -13.00 -25.00 -6.55
CA SER A 22 -13.57 -26.27 -6.13
C SER A 22 -12.59 -27.44 -6.35
N PRO A 23 -12.82 -28.61 -5.72
CA PRO A 23 -12.00 -29.79 -5.94
C PRO A 23 -11.88 -30.26 -7.40
N ASP A 24 -12.90 -29.97 -8.22
CA ASP A 24 -12.95 -30.24 -9.66
C ASP A 24 -12.36 -29.10 -10.53
N GLY A 25 -11.84 -28.04 -9.91
CA GLY A 25 -11.13 -26.96 -10.58
C GLY A 25 -12.01 -25.83 -11.13
N ILE A 26 -13.29 -25.78 -10.75
CA ILE A 26 -14.18 -24.67 -11.10
C ILE A 26 -13.86 -23.49 -10.18
N GLU A 27 -13.74 -22.31 -10.78
CA GLU A 27 -13.40 -21.09 -10.05
C GLU A 27 -14.61 -20.19 -9.81
N TYR A 28 -14.66 -19.57 -8.63
CA TYR A 28 -15.71 -18.66 -8.20
C TYR A 28 -15.10 -17.34 -7.75
N ARG A 29 -15.77 -16.23 -8.07
CA ARG A 29 -15.42 -14.88 -7.60
C ARG A 29 -16.54 -14.36 -6.74
N TYR A 30 -16.20 -13.71 -5.63
CA TYR A 30 -17.17 -13.02 -4.80
C TYR A 30 -16.55 -11.82 -4.12
N LYS A 31 -17.27 -10.69 -4.12
CA LYS A 31 -16.86 -9.44 -3.48
C LYS A 31 -17.98 -8.97 -2.56
N LEU A 32 -17.63 -8.68 -1.31
CA LEU A 32 -18.58 -8.21 -0.29
C LEU A 32 -17.98 -7.07 0.54
N LEU A 33 -18.79 -6.40 1.35
CA LEU A 33 -18.28 -5.41 2.30
C LEU A 33 -17.47 -6.10 3.40
N SER A 34 -16.32 -5.52 3.80
CA SER A 34 -15.48 -6.05 4.88
C SER A 34 -16.15 -6.06 6.24
N THR A 35 -17.22 -5.28 6.41
CA THR A 35 -18.08 -5.31 7.59
C THR A 35 -18.96 -6.57 7.66
N GLY A 36 -19.06 -7.34 6.57
CA GLY A 36 -19.99 -8.46 6.44
C GLY A 36 -21.46 -8.05 6.27
N VAL A 37 -21.74 -6.73 6.26
CA VAL A 37 -23.10 -6.20 6.15
C VAL A 37 -23.55 -6.25 4.70
N VAL A 38 -24.78 -6.72 4.48
CA VAL A 38 -25.41 -6.73 3.16
C VAL A 38 -26.53 -5.70 3.14
N LYS A 39 -26.47 -4.76 2.18
CA LYS A 39 -27.41 -3.64 2.08
C LYS A 39 -28.48 -3.92 1.02
N GLY A 40 -29.69 -3.42 1.23
CA GLY A 40 -30.77 -3.53 0.26
C GLY A 40 -31.85 -2.46 0.45
N SER A 41 -32.90 -2.56 -0.36
CA SER A 41 -34.06 -1.68 -0.28
C SER A 41 -35.35 -2.50 -0.36
N ALA A 42 -36.30 -2.19 0.50
CA ALA A 42 -37.57 -2.91 0.59
C ALA A 42 -38.73 -1.93 0.63
N CYS A 43 -39.84 -2.29 -0.05
CA CYS A 43 -41.13 -1.65 0.19
C CYS A 43 -41.80 -2.35 1.37
N LEU A 44 -41.95 -1.64 2.48
CA LEU A 44 -42.55 -2.18 3.70
C LEU A 44 -43.99 -1.70 3.84
N LYS A 45 -44.82 -2.57 4.42
CA LYS A 45 -46.18 -2.25 4.87
C LYS A 45 -46.27 -2.46 6.37
N SER A 46 -46.90 -1.53 7.07
CA SER A 46 -47.15 -1.59 8.51
C SER A 46 -47.82 -2.92 8.89
N GLY A 47 -47.24 -3.63 9.86
CA GLY A 47 -47.77 -4.91 10.34
C GLY A 47 -47.53 -6.09 9.40
N SER A 48 -46.76 -5.94 8.32
CA SER A 48 -46.29 -7.06 7.51
C SER A 48 -45.12 -7.77 8.19
N SER A 49 -45.11 -9.09 8.14
CA SER A 49 -43.95 -9.92 8.52
C SER A 49 -43.14 -10.39 7.31
N SER A 50 -43.44 -9.91 6.11
CA SER A 50 -42.69 -10.21 4.89
C SER A 50 -42.49 -9.00 3.99
N PHE A 51 -41.42 -9.05 3.19
CA PHE A 51 -41.12 -8.07 2.14
C PHE A 51 -40.35 -8.75 1.01
N SER A 52 -40.29 -8.13 -0.17
CA SER A 52 -39.53 -8.65 -1.32
C SER A 52 -38.49 -7.65 -1.80
N ASP A 53 -37.29 -8.13 -2.12
CA ASP A 53 -36.25 -7.40 -2.83
C ASP A 53 -35.86 -8.19 -4.09
N LYS A 54 -36.25 -7.68 -5.26
CA LYS A 54 -35.98 -8.34 -6.55
C LYS A 54 -34.50 -8.50 -6.87
N ARG A 55 -33.61 -7.70 -6.25
CA ARG A 55 -32.16 -7.85 -6.45
C ARG A 55 -31.60 -9.09 -5.78
N ARG A 56 -32.38 -9.69 -4.86
CA ARG A 56 -32.05 -10.91 -4.14
C ARG A 56 -32.63 -12.16 -4.83
N CYS A 57 -33.33 -11.99 -5.96
CA CYS A 57 -33.72 -13.13 -6.77
C CYS A 57 -32.45 -13.91 -7.19
N ALA A 58 -32.51 -15.24 -7.12
CA ALA A 58 -31.39 -16.16 -7.37
C ALA A 58 -30.24 -16.15 -6.35
N ASP A 59 -30.36 -15.45 -5.21
CA ASP A 59 -29.49 -15.69 -4.07
C ASP A 59 -29.63 -17.15 -3.59
N PRO A 60 -28.62 -17.75 -2.93
CA PRO A 60 -28.69 -19.15 -2.55
C PRO A 60 -29.83 -19.46 -1.57
N ASP A 61 -30.51 -20.59 -1.79
CA ASP A 61 -31.56 -21.11 -0.89
C ASP A 61 -31.08 -21.15 0.57
N ASP A 62 -31.97 -20.79 1.48
CA ASP A 62 -31.75 -20.77 2.94
C ASP A 62 -30.59 -19.90 3.45
N PHE A 63 -29.82 -19.23 2.58
CA PHE A 63 -28.62 -18.48 2.96
C PHE A 63 -28.90 -17.37 3.99
N TRP A 64 -30.01 -16.65 3.78
CA TRP A 64 -30.41 -15.53 4.62
C TRP A 64 -31.07 -15.96 5.93
N ILE A 65 -31.42 -17.23 6.12
CA ILE A 65 -32.10 -17.70 7.33
C ILE A 65 -31.17 -17.53 8.55
N GLY A 66 -31.70 -16.93 9.62
CA GLY A 66 -30.98 -16.64 10.86
C GLY A 66 -30.28 -15.28 10.89
N TRP A 67 -30.15 -14.59 9.75
CA TRP A 67 -29.56 -13.26 9.69
C TRP A 67 -30.44 -12.23 10.42
N SER A 68 -29.80 -11.28 11.07
CA SER A 68 -30.48 -10.12 11.66
C SER A 68 -30.67 -9.05 10.60
N ILE A 69 -31.87 -8.47 10.49
CA ILE A 69 -32.17 -7.36 9.59
C ILE A 69 -32.54 -6.11 10.38
N ARG A 70 -32.03 -4.96 9.90
CA ARG A 70 -32.30 -3.62 10.43
C ARG A 70 -32.79 -2.72 9.31
N PHE A 71 -33.93 -2.05 9.52
CA PHE A 71 -34.44 -1.04 8.59
C PHE A 71 -33.98 0.37 9.00
N LEU A 72 -33.59 1.21 8.04
CA LEU A 72 -33.07 2.57 8.24
C LEU A 72 -34.11 3.61 7.77
N HIS A 73 -34.34 4.65 8.58
CA HIS A 73 -35.24 5.78 8.30
C HIS A 73 -34.51 7.12 8.46
N GLU A 74 -34.92 8.17 7.73
CA GLU A 74 -34.24 9.49 7.66
C GLU A 74 -34.22 10.30 8.98
N ALA A 75 -34.82 9.80 10.06
CA ALA A 75 -34.76 10.39 11.40
C ALA A 75 -34.31 9.33 12.41
N ASN A 76 -33.30 9.67 13.19
CA ASN A 76 -32.44 8.74 13.93
C ASN A 76 -33.15 7.83 14.97
N SER A 77 -32.64 6.59 15.03
CA SER A 77 -32.38 5.75 16.23
C SER A 77 -33.51 5.11 17.07
N SER A 78 -34.39 4.31 16.45
CA SER A 78 -34.83 3.05 17.09
C SER A 78 -35.27 2.02 16.03
N ALA A 79 -34.33 1.49 15.26
CA ALA A 79 -34.65 0.43 14.31
C ALA A 79 -34.75 -0.90 15.08
N THR A 80 -35.97 -1.43 15.22
CA THR A 80 -36.22 -2.77 15.75
C THR A 80 -35.42 -3.77 14.92
N LYS A 81 -34.62 -4.62 15.58
CA LYS A 81 -33.92 -5.73 14.91
C LYS A 81 -34.93 -6.87 14.71
N HIS A 82 -35.00 -7.39 13.49
CA HIS A 82 -35.76 -8.59 13.16
C HIS A 82 -34.81 -9.71 12.76
N LYS A 83 -35.28 -10.95 12.74
CA LYS A 83 -34.55 -12.09 12.18
C LYS A 83 -35.26 -12.64 10.96
N VAL A 84 -34.49 -13.03 9.95
CA VAL A 84 -35.01 -13.74 8.78
C VAL A 84 -35.25 -15.19 9.17
N VAL A 85 -36.49 -15.66 9.02
CA VAL A 85 -36.88 -17.04 9.33
C VAL A 85 -37.08 -17.90 8.10
N GLN A 86 -37.42 -17.29 6.95
CA GLN A 86 -37.50 -17.96 5.64
C GLN A 86 -37.10 -16.98 4.54
N PHE A 87 -36.62 -17.52 3.43
CA PHE A 87 -36.28 -16.78 2.23
C PHE A 87 -36.70 -17.56 0.98
N ASP A 88 -37.36 -16.88 0.04
CA ASP A 88 -37.72 -17.42 -1.26
C ASP A 88 -36.86 -16.75 -2.36
N PRO A 89 -35.93 -17.50 -2.98
CA PRO A 89 -35.02 -16.98 -4.00
C PRO A 89 -35.69 -16.76 -5.37
N GLU A 90 -36.85 -17.37 -5.65
CA GLU A 90 -37.55 -17.13 -6.92
C GLU A 90 -38.17 -15.72 -6.94
N THR A 91 -38.75 -15.32 -5.81
CA THR A 91 -39.44 -14.02 -5.68
C THR A 91 -38.62 -12.96 -4.95
N GLY A 92 -37.49 -13.33 -4.35
CA GLY A 92 -36.67 -12.46 -3.49
C GLY A 92 -37.39 -12.09 -2.18
N THR A 93 -38.28 -12.95 -1.68
CA THR A 93 -39.15 -12.66 -0.54
C THR A 93 -38.52 -13.12 0.77
N PHE A 94 -38.40 -12.21 1.73
CA PHE A 94 -37.96 -12.46 3.08
C PHE A 94 -39.16 -12.59 4.01
N GLN A 95 -39.14 -13.61 4.88
CA GLN A 95 -40.06 -13.75 6.00
C GLN A 95 -39.33 -13.45 7.30
N LEU A 96 -39.93 -12.60 8.14
CA LEU A 96 -39.39 -12.16 9.42
C LEU A 96 -40.05 -12.89 10.60
N ASP A 97 -39.33 -12.93 11.72
CA ASP A 97 -39.77 -13.51 12.99
C ASP A 97 -40.99 -12.80 13.61
N HIS A 98 -41.10 -11.48 13.45
CA HIS A 98 -42.26 -10.69 13.85
C HIS A 98 -42.57 -9.56 12.87
N PRO A 99 -43.83 -9.09 12.81
CA PRO A 99 -44.23 -7.96 11.98
C PRO A 99 -43.40 -6.71 12.20
N VAL A 100 -43.15 -5.95 11.14
CA VAL A 100 -42.45 -4.66 11.20
C VAL A 100 -43.42 -3.56 11.64
N ASP A 101 -43.06 -2.84 12.70
CA ASP A 101 -43.78 -1.68 13.20
C ASP A 101 -43.22 -0.40 12.53
N THR A 102 -43.68 -0.16 11.29
CA THR A 102 -43.20 0.93 10.41
C THR A 102 -44.37 1.55 9.65
N VAL A 103 -44.19 2.76 9.11
CA VAL A 103 -45.14 3.37 8.18
C VAL A 103 -44.96 2.74 6.80
N ASP A 104 -46.01 2.68 5.99
CA ASP A 104 -45.90 2.20 4.60
C ASP A 104 -44.92 3.08 3.81
N GLY A 105 -43.92 2.48 3.18
CA GLY A 105 -42.89 3.24 2.46
C GLY A 105 -41.72 2.40 1.95
N ILE A 106 -40.78 3.06 1.28
CA ILE A 106 -39.53 2.45 0.83
C ILE A 106 -38.48 2.69 1.92
N TYR A 107 -37.89 1.60 2.41
CA TYR A 107 -36.86 1.62 3.43
C TYR A 107 -35.57 1.03 2.88
N ARG A 108 -34.43 1.58 3.31
CA ARG A 108 -33.14 0.90 3.18
C ARG A 108 -33.01 -0.09 4.33
N TYR A 109 -32.39 -1.23 4.08
CA TYR A 109 -32.14 -2.22 5.13
C TYR A 109 -30.70 -2.74 5.11
N GLU A 110 -30.28 -3.27 6.25
CA GLU A 110 -28.99 -3.93 6.45
C GLU A 110 -29.19 -5.32 7.07
N LEU A 111 -28.55 -6.32 6.46
CA LEU A 111 -28.48 -7.70 6.93
C LEU A 111 -27.13 -7.97 7.61
N HIS A 112 -27.18 -8.62 8.77
CA HIS A 112 -26.04 -8.88 9.65
C HIS A 112 -26.00 -10.37 10.05
N ALA A 113 -24.88 -11.04 9.77
CA ALA A 113 -24.63 -12.43 10.18
C ALA A 113 -23.83 -12.55 11.48
N GLU A 114 -23.24 -11.46 11.98
CA GLU A 114 -22.29 -11.47 13.12
C GLU A 114 -21.07 -12.39 12.89
N LEU A 115 -20.74 -12.69 11.62
CA LEU A 115 -19.59 -13.49 11.21
C LEU A 115 -18.53 -12.63 10.50
N PRO A 116 -17.24 -13.03 10.54
CA PRO A 116 -16.20 -12.41 9.71
C PRO A 116 -16.52 -12.51 8.22
N ALA A 117 -16.20 -11.46 7.45
CA ALA A 117 -16.42 -11.42 6.00
C ALA A 117 -15.83 -12.62 5.22
N PRO A 118 -14.62 -13.15 5.54
CA PRO A 118 -14.12 -14.37 4.89
C PRO A 118 -15.05 -15.58 5.06
N VAL A 119 -15.66 -15.74 6.25
CA VAL A 119 -16.58 -16.84 6.53
C VAL A 119 -17.86 -16.68 5.73
N ILE A 120 -18.40 -15.46 5.66
CA ILE A 120 -19.57 -15.14 4.82
C ILE A 120 -19.27 -15.45 3.36
N ALA A 121 -18.09 -15.06 2.85
CA ALA A 121 -17.69 -15.35 1.47
C ALA A 121 -17.59 -16.85 1.18
N MET A 122 -16.98 -17.63 2.08
CA MET A 122 -16.91 -19.09 1.96
C MET A 122 -18.32 -19.71 1.95
N ARG A 123 -19.20 -19.32 2.87
CA ARG A 123 -20.59 -19.79 2.93
C ARG A 123 -21.37 -19.43 1.67
N TRP A 124 -21.17 -18.23 1.13
CA TRP A 124 -21.82 -17.78 -0.12
C TRP A 124 -21.42 -18.65 -1.31
N VAL A 125 -20.12 -18.83 -1.53
CA VAL A 125 -19.60 -19.66 -2.64
C VAL A 125 -20.08 -21.10 -2.54
N LEU A 126 -20.10 -21.65 -1.32
CA LEU A 126 -20.56 -23.01 -1.05
C LEU A 126 -22.09 -23.15 -0.99
N LYS A 127 -22.83 -22.04 -1.08
CA LYS A 127 -24.29 -21.98 -0.95
C LYS A 127 -24.79 -22.62 0.36
N LEU A 128 -24.14 -22.29 1.47
CA LEU A 128 -24.42 -22.84 2.79
C LEU A 128 -25.19 -21.85 3.67
N PRO A 129 -26.23 -22.29 4.39
CA PRO A 129 -26.92 -21.46 5.37
C PRO A 129 -26.03 -21.15 6.58
N LEU A 130 -26.42 -20.15 7.37
CA LEU A 130 -25.64 -19.66 8.52
C LEU A 130 -25.31 -20.76 9.54
N ALA A 131 -26.25 -21.70 9.77
CA ALA A 131 -26.10 -22.78 10.75
C ALA A 131 -25.33 -24.02 10.25
N ALA A 132 -25.02 -24.10 8.95
CA ALA A 132 -24.31 -25.26 8.40
C ALA A 132 -22.82 -25.25 8.79
N SER A 133 -22.20 -26.41 8.88
CA SER A 133 -20.74 -26.51 9.07
C SER A 133 -20.01 -26.36 7.72
N LEU A 134 -18.89 -25.64 7.71
CA LEU A 134 -18.01 -25.59 6.53
C LEU A 134 -17.33 -26.96 6.31
N PRO A 135 -17.15 -27.40 5.06
CA PRO A 135 -16.35 -28.59 4.75
C PRO A 135 -14.85 -28.32 4.96
N PRO A 136 -14.00 -29.36 5.02
CA PRO A 136 -12.55 -29.19 5.00
C PRO A 136 -12.08 -28.39 3.77
N LEU A 137 -11.31 -27.33 4.01
CA LEU A 137 -10.84 -26.42 2.97
C LEU A 137 -9.44 -25.87 3.29
N ASP A 138 -8.80 -25.27 2.29
CA ASP A 138 -7.54 -24.56 2.44
C ASP A 138 -7.76 -23.06 2.21
N LEU A 139 -7.61 -22.26 3.26
CA LEU A 139 -7.80 -20.81 3.24
C LEU A 139 -6.44 -20.09 3.19
N ARG A 140 -6.30 -19.16 2.25
CA ARG A 140 -5.22 -18.18 2.16
C ARG A 140 -5.83 -16.80 2.39
N LEU A 141 -5.33 -16.05 3.37
CA LEU A 141 -5.98 -14.84 3.85
C LEU A 141 -5.00 -13.67 3.98
N GLY A 142 -5.29 -12.57 3.31
CA GLY A 142 -4.73 -11.25 3.56
C GLY A 142 -5.68 -10.39 4.36
N THR A 143 -5.18 -9.49 5.21
CA THR A 143 -6.05 -8.65 6.02
C THR A 143 -5.44 -7.30 6.38
N THR A 144 -6.25 -6.25 6.18
CA THR A 144 -5.91 -4.89 6.61
C THR A 144 -6.21 -4.64 8.09
N ARG A 145 -6.70 -5.61 8.86
CA ARG A 145 -7.06 -5.40 10.28
C ARG A 145 -5.92 -4.85 11.12
N GLY A 146 -4.71 -5.37 10.97
CA GLY A 146 -3.52 -4.84 11.67
C GLY A 146 -3.20 -3.40 11.28
N THR A 147 -3.23 -3.12 9.97
CA THR A 147 -3.03 -1.76 9.43
C THR A 147 -4.08 -0.78 9.95
N ASN A 148 -5.36 -1.18 9.93
CA ASN A 148 -6.46 -0.35 10.42
C ASN A 148 -6.33 -0.09 11.92
N ALA A 149 -6.05 -1.12 12.73
CA ALA A 149 -5.86 -0.94 14.17
C ALA A 149 -4.69 0.00 14.51
N LEU A 150 -3.61 -0.03 13.71
CA LEU A 150 -2.48 0.88 13.82
C LEU A 150 -2.86 2.33 13.47
N LEU A 151 -3.66 2.52 12.40
CA LEU A 151 -4.12 3.84 11.95
C LEU A 151 -5.15 4.45 12.93
N THR A 152 -6.12 3.67 13.39
CA THR A 152 -7.19 4.12 14.29
C THR A 152 -6.80 4.13 15.76
N ARG A 153 -5.60 3.65 16.10
CA ARG A 153 -5.09 3.51 17.48
C ARG A 153 -6.02 2.67 18.36
N THR A 154 -6.46 1.53 17.83
CA THR A 154 -7.38 0.57 18.50
C THR A 154 -6.74 -0.80 18.76
N GLY A 155 -5.41 -0.86 18.88
CA GLY A 155 -4.71 -2.06 19.34
C GLY A 155 -4.72 -2.22 20.86
N ALA A 156 -4.01 -3.24 21.33
CA ALA A 156 -4.00 -3.63 22.74
C ALA A 156 -3.30 -2.60 23.61
N ARG A 157 -3.73 -2.50 24.87
CA ARG A 157 -3.11 -1.60 25.85
C ARG A 157 -1.71 -2.12 26.21
N THR A 158 -0.68 -1.52 25.61
CA THR A 158 0.66 -2.08 25.53
C THR A 158 1.67 -1.26 26.34
N ALA A 159 2.60 -1.94 27.02
CA ALA A 159 3.74 -1.31 27.68
C ALA A 159 5.08 -1.73 27.07
N LEU A 160 6.10 -0.89 27.24
CA LEU A 160 7.49 -1.20 26.91
C LEU A 160 8.29 -1.43 28.21
N ILE A 161 9.04 -2.53 28.29
CA ILE A 161 10.11 -2.72 29.27
C ILE A 161 11.45 -2.51 28.54
N THR A 162 12.29 -1.61 29.07
CA THR A 162 13.62 -1.33 28.51
C THR A 162 14.69 -1.18 29.59
N THR A 163 15.93 -0.98 29.16
CA THR A 163 17.08 -0.84 30.06
C THR A 163 16.99 0.46 30.87
N ARG A 164 17.38 0.42 32.15
CA ARG A 164 17.46 1.62 32.99
C ARG A 164 18.26 2.75 32.32
N GLY A 165 17.68 3.96 32.38
CA GLY A 165 18.19 5.17 31.73
C GLY A 165 17.59 5.47 30.36
N PHE A 166 16.73 4.59 29.84
CA PHE A 166 16.05 4.74 28.55
C PHE A 166 14.52 4.87 28.67
N THR A 167 14.00 5.34 29.81
CA THR A 167 12.55 5.50 30.05
C THR A 167 11.87 6.33 28.96
N ASP A 168 12.53 7.39 28.49
CA ASP A 168 12.00 8.32 27.47
C ASP A 168 12.40 7.94 26.03
N LEU A 169 12.89 6.71 25.79
CA LEU A 169 13.41 6.28 24.48
C LEU A 169 12.45 6.59 23.33
N LEU A 170 11.19 6.13 23.44
CA LEU A 170 10.15 6.36 22.41
C LEU A 170 9.52 7.76 22.48
N GLU A 171 9.71 8.49 23.58
CA GLU A 171 9.25 9.88 23.71
C GLU A 171 10.21 10.85 22.99
N ILE A 172 11.50 10.51 22.94
CA ILE A 172 12.53 11.24 22.21
C ILE A 172 12.51 10.83 20.73
N GLY A 173 12.39 9.52 20.45
CA GLY A 173 12.40 8.97 19.10
C GLY A 173 13.67 9.37 18.33
N ASN A 174 13.50 9.80 17.07
CA ASN A 174 14.57 10.31 16.21
C ASN A 174 14.63 11.85 16.13
N GLN A 175 13.79 12.58 16.90
CA GLN A 175 13.66 14.04 16.90
C GLN A 175 13.28 14.68 15.54
N SER A 176 12.88 13.88 14.55
CA SER A 176 12.43 14.39 13.25
C SER A 176 11.13 15.18 13.38
N ARG A 177 10.98 16.21 12.55
CA ARG A 177 9.76 17.04 12.47
C ARG A 177 9.16 16.91 11.08
N PRO A 178 8.12 16.06 10.90
CA PRO A 178 7.50 15.85 9.59
C PRO A 178 7.03 17.16 8.96
N ASN A 179 6.40 18.02 9.76
CA ASN A 179 5.96 19.35 9.36
C ASN A 179 6.85 20.41 10.02
N ILE A 180 8.05 20.62 9.49
CA ILE A 180 9.08 21.47 10.11
C ILE A 180 8.65 22.93 10.34
N PHE A 181 7.67 23.43 9.59
CA PHE A 181 7.12 24.79 9.71
C PHE A 181 6.00 24.94 10.74
N GLU A 182 5.44 23.84 11.27
CA GLU A 182 4.41 23.94 12.30
C GLU A 182 4.99 24.49 13.60
N LEU A 183 4.53 25.67 14.03
CA LEU A 183 4.96 26.31 15.28
C LEU A 183 4.54 25.51 16.53
N GLY A 184 3.38 24.84 16.45
CA GLY A 184 2.85 23.97 17.51
C GLY A 184 3.16 22.51 17.22
N ILE A 185 4.39 22.08 17.44
CA ILE A 185 4.82 20.69 17.19
C ILE A 185 3.96 19.74 18.02
N THR A 186 3.18 18.92 17.35
CA THR A 186 2.46 17.81 17.98
C THR A 186 3.28 16.54 17.77
N LYS A 187 3.83 15.99 18.86
CA LYS A 187 4.51 14.69 18.79
C LYS A 187 3.51 13.60 18.43
N HIS A 188 3.96 12.59 17.70
CA HIS A 188 3.14 11.42 17.46
C HIS A 188 2.76 10.73 18.77
N VAL A 189 1.53 10.24 18.84
CA VAL A 189 1.06 9.48 19.99
C VAL A 189 1.79 8.13 20.02
N LYS A 190 2.50 7.87 21.11
CA LYS A 190 3.18 6.60 21.35
C LYS A 190 2.17 5.47 21.40
N LEU A 191 2.50 4.34 20.78
CA LEU A 191 1.71 3.11 20.89
C LEU A 191 1.78 2.50 22.29
N ALA A 192 2.96 2.54 22.92
CA ALA A 192 3.11 2.13 24.30
C ALA A 192 2.52 3.22 25.22
N CYS A 193 1.52 2.85 26.01
CA CYS A 193 0.90 3.76 26.97
C CYS A 193 1.75 3.97 28.24
N MET A 194 2.75 3.11 28.45
CA MET A 194 3.63 3.10 29.61
C MET A 194 5.00 2.54 29.24
N THR A 195 6.04 3.03 29.91
CA THR A 195 7.41 2.49 29.78
C THR A 195 7.99 2.25 31.15
N GLU A 196 8.36 1.00 31.40
CA GLU A 196 9.06 0.56 32.61
C GLU A 196 10.52 0.26 32.29
N THR A 197 11.37 0.38 33.31
CA THR A 197 12.79 0.06 33.13
C THR A 197 13.27 -0.95 34.15
N VAL A 198 14.11 -1.87 33.69
CA VAL A 198 14.77 -2.87 34.52
C VAL A 198 16.24 -2.53 34.71
N ASN A 199 16.83 -3.00 35.82
CA ASN A 199 18.24 -2.78 36.12
C ASN A 199 19.08 -3.93 35.57
N GLU A 200 19.58 -3.75 34.35
CA GLU A 200 20.50 -4.65 33.68
C GLU A 200 21.41 -3.88 32.72
N ARG A 201 22.51 -4.48 32.25
CA ARG A 201 23.31 -3.87 31.17
C ARG A 201 24.14 -4.91 30.41
N VAL A 202 24.09 -4.80 29.08
CA VAL A 202 24.90 -5.58 28.13
C VAL A 202 25.76 -4.62 27.29
N SER A 203 27.05 -4.92 27.13
CA SER A 203 27.98 -4.15 26.30
C SER A 203 27.70 -4.33 24.80
N SER A 204 28.32 -3.48 23.96
CA SER A 204 28.26 -3.63 22.50
C SER A 204 28.86 -4.95 21.97
N THR A 205 29.69 -5.62 22.78
CA THR A 205 30.27 -6.94 22.50
C THR A 205 29.42 -8.11 23.01
N GLY A 206 28.26 -7.83 23.64
CA GLY A 206 27.38 -8.86 24.21
C GLY A 206 27.74 -9.34 25.61
N PHE A 207 28.75 -8.73 26.24
CA PHE A 207 29.15 -9.05 27.62
C PHE A 207 28.19 -8.43 28.63
N ILE A 208 27.75 -9.21 29.61
CA ILE A 208 26.87 -8.75 30.69
C ILE A 208 27.70 -7.92 31.67
N THR A 209 27.54 -6.60 31.66
CA THR A 209 28.22 -5.69 32.59
C THR A 209 27.45 -5.49 33.89
N THR A 210 26.14 -5.75 33.86
CA THR A 210 25.26 -5.71 35.03
C THR A 210 24.21 -6.79 34.86
N GLU A 211 24.22 -7.78 35.75
CA GLU A 211 23.23 -8.86 35.79
C GLU A 211 21.82 -8.30 35.93
N LEU A 212 20.83 -9.02 35.38
CA LEU A 212 19.42 -8.66 35.52
C LEU A 212 18.99 -8.72 36.98
N GLU A 213 18.58 -7.58 37.54
CA GLU A 213 18.04 -7.51 38.89
C GLU A 213 16.57 -7.94 38.91
N GLU A 214 16.28 -9.17 39.34
CA GLU A 214 14.91 -9.72 39.39
C GLU A 214 13.91 -8.84 40.17
N SER A 215 14.33 -8.17 41.25
CA SER A 215 13.47 -7.24 42.00
C SER A 215 12.97 -6.07 41.17
N SER A 216 13.77 -5.58 40.21
CA SER A 216 13.35 -4.51 39.29
C SER A 216 12.31 -5.01 38.28
N VAL A 217 12.39 -6.28 37.86
CA VAL A 217 11.40 -6.91 36.98
C VAL A 217 10.08 -7.12 37.70
N GLU A 218 10.12 -7.58 38.95
CA GLU A 218 8.93 -7.75 39.79
C GLU A 218 8.21 -6.41 40.04
N GLN A 219 8.95 -5.32 40.26
CA GLN A 219 8.38 -3.98 40.38
C GLN A 219 7.69 -3.53 39.10
N ALA A 220 8.34 -3.73 37.94
CA ALA A 220 7.73 -3.44 36.65
C ALA A 220 6.43 -4.26 36.47
N ILE A 221 6.45 -5.56 36.76
CA ILE A 221 5.27 -6.44 36.67
C ILE A 221 4.11 -5.94 37.53
N MET A 222 4.37 -5.49 38.76
CA MET A 222 3.33 -4.92 39.63
C MET A 222 2.71 -3.67 39.00
N ALA A 223 3.55 -2.75 38.51
CA ALA A 223 3.10 -1.52 37.86
C ALA A 223 2.27 -1.81 36.59
N LEU A 224 2.67 -2.80 35.78
CA LEU A 224 1.94 -3.24 34.60
C LEU A 224 0.54 -3.78 34.96
N LYS A 225 0.43 -4.59 36.02
CA LYS A 225 -0.86 -5.12 36.50
C LYS A 225 -1.77 -4.01 37.03
N GLU A 226 -1.23 -3.10 37.83
CA GLU A 226 -1.97 -1.95 38.37
C GLU A 226 -2.55 -1.04 37.26
N ASN A 227 -1.85 -0.93 36.13
CA ASN A 227 -2.26 -0.12 35.00
C ASN A 227 -3.09 -0.87 33.94
N GLY A 228 -3.47 -2.13 34.20
CA GLY A 228 -4.30 -2.93 33.31
C GLY A 228 -3.67 -3.16 31.94
N ILE A 229 -2.36 -3.42 31.89
CA ILE A 229 -1.64 -3.70 30.65
C ILE A 229 -2.01 -5.09 30.12
N GLU A 230 -2.33 -5.16 28.84
CA GLU A 230 -2.75 -6.38 28.13
C GLU A 230 -1.58 -7.08 27.45
N SER A 231 -0.61 -6.29 26.95
CA SER A 231 0.52 -6.77 26.15
C SER A 231 1.81 -6.04 26.51
N VAL A 232 2.95 -6.75 26.42
CA VAL A 232 4.25 -6.23 26.87
C VAL A 232 5.31 -6.42 25.79
N ALA A 233 5.90 -5.31 25.36
CA ALA A 233 7.11 -5.28 24.55
C ALA A 233 8.35 -5.23 25.45
N VAL A 234 9.37 -6.05 25.17
CA VAL A 234 10.65 -6.05 25.88
C VAL A 234 11.76 -5.75 24.88
N CYS A 235 12.41 -4.59 25.03
CA CYS A 235 13.53 -4.20 24.18
C CYS A 235 14.66 -3.60 25.02
N LEU A 236 15.74 -4.37 25.17
CA LEU A 236 16.91 -3.97 25.95
C LEU A 236 18.05 -3.50 25.04
N LEU A 237 18.94 -2.66 25.58
CA LEU A 237 20.14 -2.22 24.89
C LEU A 237 21.05 -3.43 24.58
N ASN A 238 21.51 -3.53 23.34
CA ASN A 238 22.39 -4.61 22.85
C ASN A 238 21.83 -6.04 22.96
N SER A 239 20.52 -6.24 23.16
CA SER A 239 19.94 -7.58 23.19
C SER A 239 20.01 -8.33 21.85
N TYR A 240 20.23 -7.62 20.73
CA TYR A 240 20.56 -8.21 19.43
C TYR A 240 21.88 -9.00 19.44
N ARG A 241 22.82 -8.68 20.35
CA ARG A 241 24.06 -9.45 20.58
C ARG A 241 23.87 -10.55 21.62
N ASN A 242 23.11 -10.27 22.68
CA ASN A 242 22.86 -11.22 23.77
C ASN A 242 21.44 -11.05 24.33
N SER A 243 20.56 -11.98 23.97
CA SER A 243 19.14 -11.94 24.32
C SER A 243 18.80 -12.50 25.70
N THR A 244 19.79 -12.95 26.47
CA THR A 244 19.59 -13.71 27.72
C THR A 244 18.64 -13.00 28.70
N HIS A 245 18.82 -11.70 28.93
CA HIS A 245 17.98 -10.93 29.85
C HIS A 245 16.56 -10.73 29.33
N GLU A 246 16.35 -10.51 28.02
CA GLU A 246 14.99 -10.41 27.46
C GLU A 246 14.21 -11.72 27.68
N GLN A 247 14.85 -12.85 27.43
CA GLN A 247 14.24 -14.17 27.61
C GLN A 247 13.94 -14.49 29.08
N GLN A 248 14.77 -13.99 30.01
CA GLN A 248 14.49 -14.10 31.45
C GLN A 248 13.28 -13.25 31.86
N ILE A 249 13.19 -12.00 31.39
CA ILE A 249 12.05 -11.12 31.65
C ILE A 249 10.76 -11.73 31.09
N ALA A 250 10.78 -12.26 29.87
CA ALA A 250 9.63 -12.91 29.26
C ALA A 250 9.10 -14.07 30.10
N ARG A 251 10.00 -14.95 30.59
CA ARG A 251 9.60 -16.06 31.47
C ARG A 251 8.95 -15.58 32.77
N LEU A 252 9.45 -14.49 33.35
CA LEU A 252 8.87 -13.89 34.56
C LEU A 252 7.48 -13.31 34.27
N LEU A 253 7.33 -12.55 33.18
CA LEU A 253 6.04 -12.02 32.72
C LEU A 253 5.00 -13.14 32.51
N SER A 254 5.39 -14.23 31.83
CA SER A 254 4.48 -15.36 31.60
C SER A 254 4.05 -16.04 32.90
N ARG A 255 4.96 -16.24 33.87
CA ARG A 255 4.62 -16.79 35.19
C ARG A 255 3.61 -15.93 35.96
N HIS A 256 3.58 -14.64 35.66
CA HIS A 256 2.69 -13.67 36.27
C HIS A 256 1.37 -13.46 35.51
N GLY A 257 1.14 -14.20 34.42
CA GLY A 257 -0.14 -14.25 33.71
C GLY A 257 -0.23 -13.39 32.44
N PHE A 258 0.85 -12.74 32.02
CA PHE A 258 0.87 -12.04 30.73
C PHE A 258 0.92 -13.06 29.59
N GLN A 259 -0.04 -12.99 28.67
CA GLN A 259 -0.14 -13.91 27.53
C GLN A 259 0.56 -13.37 26.27
N HIS A 260 0.54 -12.04 26.08
CA HIS A 260 1.12 -11.39 24.92
C HIS A 260 2.41 -10.68 25.31
N ILE A 261 3.54 -11.32 25.05
CA ILE A 261 4.89 -10.81 25.35
C ILE A 261 5.70 -10.88 24.06
N CYS A 262 6.37 -9.78 23.71
CA CYS A 262 7.23 -9.70 22.53
C CYS A 262 8.63 -9.28 22.94
N CYS A 263 9.63 -10.14 22.72
CA CYS A 263 11.03 -9.75 22.89
C CYS A 263 11.60 -9.29 21.57
N SER A 264 12.29 -8.15 21.58
CA SER A 264 12.87 -7.57 20.37
C SER A 264 13.90 -8.49 19.69
N SER A 265 14.59 -9.32 20.49
CA SER A 265 15.55 -10.30 20.00
C SER A 265 14.95 -11.52 19.28
N ASP A 266 13.63 -11.73 19.33
CA ASP A 266 12.98 -12.86 18.64
C ASP A 266 12.85 -12.63 17.13
N PHE A 267 12.88 -11.38 16.68
CA PHE A 267 12.65 -11.03 15.27
C PHE A 267 13.51 -9.89 14.72
N SER A 268 14.21 -9.12 15.56
CA SER A 268 15.09 -8.06 15.10
C SER A 268 16.51 -8.22 15.64
N SER A 269 17.44 -8.53 14.72
CA SER A 269 18.86 -8.75 15.01
C SER A 269 19.76 -7.54 14.69
N LEU A 270 19.16 -6.40 14.36
CA LEU A 270 19.88 -5.16 14.02
C LEU A 270 20.26 -4.32 15.24
N ILE A 271 21.13 -3.32 15.05
CA ILE A 271 21.73 -2.53 16.15
C ILE A 271 20.84 -1.38 16.65
N ASN A 272 19.94 -0.84 15.83
CA ASN A 272 19.22 0.40 16.10
C ASN A 272 18.16 0.23 17.21
N LEU A 273 18.41 0.81 18.40
CA LEU A 273 17.55 0.63 19.57
C LEU A 273 16.15 1.25 19.42
N VAL A 274 16.04 2.43 18.81
CA VAL A 274 14.74 3.13 18.66
C VAL A 274 13.85 2.36 17.68
N ALA A 275 14.36 2.06 16.49
CA ALA A 275 13.62 1.32 15.48
C ALA A 275 13.21 -0.08 15.96
N ARG A 276 14.08 -0.74 16.73
CA ARG A 276 13.76 -2.02 17.40
C ARG A 276 12.67 -1.91 18.44
N ALA A 277 12.74 -0.91 19.31
CA ALA A 277 11.73 -0.70 20.33
C ALA A 277 10.37 -0.38 19.69
N GLU A 278 10.33 0.47 18.66
CA GLU A 278 9.11 0.79 17.91
C GLU A 278 8.51 -0.46 17.24
N THR A 279 9.32 -1.23 16.52
CA THR A 279 8.89 -2.49 15.88
C THR A 279 8.35 -3.48 16.91
N THR A 280 9.01 -3.60 18.06
CA THR A 280 8.58 -4.51 19.14
C THR A 280 7.27 -4.09 19.76
N VAL A 281 7.09 -2.78 19.96
CA VAL A 281 5.82 -2.21 20.45
C VAL A 281 4.71 -2.40 19.42
N VAL A 282 4.95 -2.17 18.12
CA VAL A 282 3.96 -2.45 17.06
C VAL A 282 3.51 -3.90 17.11
N ASN A 283 4.46 -4.83 17.23
CA ASN A 283 4.15 -6.25 17.29
C ASN A 283 3.28 -6.59 18.51
N ALA A 284 3.68 -6.13 19.70
CA ALA A 284 2.95 -6.33 20.94
C ALA A 284 1.55 -5.67 20.92
N TYR A 285 1.43 -4.51 20.27
CA TYR A 285 0.19 -3.75 20.15
C TYR A 285 -0.84 -4.43 19.23
N LEU A 286 -0.39 -5.06 18.15
CA LEU A 286 -1.26 -5.64 17.13
C LEU A 286 -1.56 -7.13 17.35
N ASN A 287 -0.65 -7.90 17.96
CA ASN A 287 -0.81 -9.34 18.16
C ASN A 287 -2.15 -9.75 18.77
N PRO A 288 -2.65 -9.13 19.86
CA PRO A 288 -3.92 -9.55 20.47
C PRO A 288 -5.12 -9.36 19.55
N VAL A 289 -5.15 -8.25 18.79
CA VAL A 289 -6.22 -7.96 17.82
C VAL A 289 -6.26 -8.99 16.69
N LEU A 290 -5.08 -9.38 16.20
CA LEU A 290 -4.95 -10.35 15.12
C LEU A 290 -5.28 -11.77 15.58
N GLN A 291 -4.79 -12.17 16.75
CA GLN A 291 -5.09 -13.49 17.33
C GLN A 291 -6.59 -13.68 17.53
N GLN A 292 -7.27 -12.70 18.14
CA GLN A 292 -8.73 -12.75 18.30
C GLN A 292 -9.47 -12.89 16.96
N TYR A 293 -9.00 -12.19 15.92
CA TYR A 293 -9.61 -12.27 14.59
C TYR A 293 -9.39 -13.64 13.92
N ILE A 294 -8.18 -14.19 14.03
CA ILE A 294 -7.85 -15.50 13.49
C ILE A 294 -8.64 -16.59 14.23
N GLU A 295 -8.77 -16.49 15.55
CA GLU A 295 -9.59 -17.40 16.37
C GLU A 295 -11.06 -17.38 15.93
N GLN A 296 -11.66 -16.20 15.72
CA GLN A 296 -13.03 -16.07 15.20
C GLN A 296 -13.25 -16.77 13.85
N ILE A 297 -12.25 -16.78 12.98
CA ILE A 297 -12.33 -17.49 11.70
C ILE A 297 -12.12 -18.99 11.92
N HIS A 298 -11.13 -19.35 12.74
CA HIS A 298 -10.79 -20.74 13.03
C HIS A 298 -11.96 -21.50 13.68
N ASP A 299 -12.71 -20.85 14.58
CA ASP A 299 -13.88 -21.42 15.26
C ASP A 299 -15.02 -21.80 14.29
N GLU A 300 -15.11 -21.13 13.14
CA GLU A 300 -16.10 -21.42 12.10
C GLU A 300 -15.62 -22.50 11.10
N LEU A 301 -14.33 -22.82 11.10
CA LEU A 301 -13.74 -23.76 10.16
C LEU A 301 -13.78 -25.21 10.67
N ASN A 302 -13.80 -26.14 9.73
CA ASN A 302 -13.61 -27.55 10.04
C ASN A 302 -12.19 -27.79 10.59
N ALA A 303 -12.03 -28.66 11.59
CA ALA A 303 -10.73 -28.97 12.20
C ALA A 303 -9.67 -29.53 11.23
N GLU A 304 -10.09 -30.07 10.07
CA GLU A 304 -9.17 -30.51 9.01
C GLU A 304 -8.73 -29.40 8.06
N SER A 305 -9.26 -28.18 8.22
CA SER A 305 -8.96 -27.04 7.35
C SER A 305 -7.58 -26.47 7.65
N SER A 306 -6.96 -25.82 6.65
CA SER A 306 -5.70 -25.09 6.83
C SER A 306 -5.92 -23.60 6.61
N ILE A 307 -5.21 -22.76 7.37
CA ILE A 307 -5.20 -21.30 7.20
C ILE A 307 -3.75 -20.85 7.03
N ARG A 308 -3.49 -20.11 5.95
CA ARG A 308 -2.23 -19.42 5.69
C ARG A 308 -2.47 -17.92 5.55
N MET A 309 -1.64 -17.13 6.19
CA MET A 309 -1.75 -15.68 6.25
C MET A 309 -0.74 -15.03 5.31
N MET A 310 -1.21 -14.05 4.54
CA MET A 310 -0.35 -13.19 3.73
C MET A 310 0.41 -12.22 4.64
N THR A 311 1.72 -12.09 4.43
CA THR A 311 2.58 -11.12 5.14
C THR A 311 2.85 -9.87 4.30
N SER A 312 3.35 -8.82 4.94
CA SER A 312 3.86 -7.60 4.29
C SER A 312 4.98 -7.86 3.28
N SER A 313 5.67 -9.01 3.36
CA SER A 313 6.73 -9.40 2.42
C SER A 313 6.20 -10.15 1.19
N GLY A 314 4.87 -10.32 1.08
CA GLY A 314 4.19 -11.01 -0.02
C GLY A 314 4.26 -12.54 0.03
N GLY A 315 4.70 -13.09 1.17
CA GLY A 315 4.75 -14.52 1.43
C GLY A 315 3.56 -15.02 2.24
N LEU A 316 3.25 -16.30 2.10
CA LEU A 316 2.31 -16.99 2.98
C LEU A 316 3.04 -17.65 4.16
N VAL A 317 2.51 -17.46 5.37
CA VAL A 317 2.97 -18.12 6.60
C VAL A 317 1.79 -18.83 7.29
N ASN A 318 2.08 -19.75 8.21
CA ASN A 318 1.02 -20.36 9.02
C ASN A 318 0.53 -19.39 10.10
N THR A 319 -0.68 -19.61 10.63
CA THR A 319 -1.28 -18.73 11.63
C THR A 319 -0.43 -18.49 12.89
N PRO A 320 0.35 -19.45 13.44
CA PRO A 320 1.20 -19.17 14.61
C PRO A 320 2.41 -18.29 14.29
N ASP A 321 2.86 -18.28 13.04
CA ASP A 321 4.03 -17.52 12.57
C ASP A 321 3.62 -16.11 12.08
N PHE A 322 2.32 -15.84 11.94
CA PHE A 322 1.80 -14.53 11.52
C PHE A 322 1.73 -13.56 12.71
N THR A 323 2.59 -12.53 12.69
CA THR A 323 2.70 -11.56 13.78
C THR A 323 2.30 -10.15 13.35
N GLY A 324 2.01 -9.29 14.33
CA GLY A 324 1.56 -7.91 14.17
C GLY A 324 2.38 -7.09 13.21
N LYS A 325 3.71 -7.15 13.33
CA LYS A 325 4.64 -6.43 12.44
C LYS A 325 4.52 -6.86 10.98
N ASP A 326 4.18 -8.12 10.71
CA ASP A 326 4.06 -8.70 9.37
C ASP A 326 2.65 -8.54 8.76
N SER A 327 1.71 -7.95 9.51
CA SER A 327 0.32 -7.72 9.07
C SER A 327 0.11 -6.38 8.36
N VAL A 328 1.03 -5.43 8.58
CA VAL A 328 0.92 -4.05 8.10
C VAL A 328 1.12 -4.02 6.59
N LEU A 329 0.13 -3.58 5.82
CA LEU A 329 0.12 -3.64 4.34
C LEU A 329 0.16 -5.06 3.73
N SER A 330 -0.29 -6.09 4.45
CA SER A 330 -0.37 -7.45 3.90
C SER A 330 -1.35 -7.60 2.72
N GLY A 331 -2.46 -6.85 2.71
CA GLY A 331 -3.41 -6.84 1.58
C GLY A 331 -2.78 -6.31 0.28
N PRO A 332 -2.23 -5.07 0.28
CA PRO A 332 -1.49 -4.52 -0.85
C PRO A 332 -0.34 -5.41 -1.34
N ALA A 333 0.36 -6.12 -0.44
CA ALA A 333 1.38 -7.11 -0.83
C ALA A 333 0.79 -8.25 -1.69
N GLY A 334 -0.45 -8.66 -1.43
CA GLY A 334 -1.22 -9.53 -2.32
C GLY A 334 -1.38 -8.92 -3.72
N GLY A 335 -1.74 -7.64 -3.81
CA GLY A 335 -1.76 -6.90 -5.08
C GLY A 335 -0.43 -6.95 -5.83
N VAL A 336 0.70 -6.82 -5.11
CA VAL A 336 2.05 -6.94 -5.69
C VAL A 336 2.32 -8.30 -6.31
N VAL A 337 1.98 -9.37 -5.60
CA VAL A 337 2.07 -10.73 -6.15
C VAL A 337 1.13 -10.90 -7.35
N GLY A 338 -0.05 -10.29 -7.31
CA GLY A 338 -1.05 -10.36 -8.38
C GLY A 338 -0.57 -9.74 -9.68
N TYR A 339 -0.18 -8.46 -9.67
CA TYR A 339 0.22 -7.76 -10.89
C TYR A 339 1.53 -8.30 -11.47
N SER A 340 2.49 -8.68 -10.62
CA SER A 340 3.75 -9.28 -11.07
C SER A 340 3.52 -10.66 -11.71
N THR A 341 2.54 -11.42 -11.22
CA THR A 341 2.12 -12.68 -11.84
C THR A 341 1.46 -12.41 -13.20
N ALA A 342 0.53 -11.45 -13.29
CA ALA A 342 -0.11 -11.08 -14.55
C ALA A 342 0.92 -10.60 -15.61
N ALA A 343 1.91 -9.81 -15.21
CA ALA A 343 3.00 -9.39 -16.08
C ALA A 343 3.82 -10.60 -16.59
N ARG A 344 4.21 -11.52 -15.70
CA ARG A 344 4.96 -12.73 -16.08
C ARG A 344 4.19 -13.63 -17.04
N VAL A 345 2.89 -13.84 -16.80
CA VAL A 345 2.01 -14.67 -17.64
C VAL A 345 1.88 -14.09 -19.05
N THR A 346 1.93 -12.78 -19.20
CA THR A 346 1.90 -12.10 -20.51
C THR A 346 3.29 -11.92 -21.14
N GLY A 347 4.34 -12.48 -20.53
CA GLY A 347 5.71 -12.46 -21.05
C GLY A 347 6.51 -11.20 -20.70
N HIS A 348 6.00 -10.32 -19.84
CA HIS A 348 6.69 -9.12 -19.39
C HIS A 348 7.52 -9.39 -18.13
N ARG A 349 8.80 -9.01 -18.16
CA ARG A 349 9.71 -9.15 -17.00
C ARG A 349 9.55 -8.01 -16.00
N SER A 350 9.20 -6.83 -16.48
CA SER A 350 9.28 -5.58 -15.73
C SER A 350 7.93 -4.87 -15.82
N ALA A 351 7.36 -4.53 -14.66
CA ALA A 351 6.03 -3.93 -14.55
C ALA A 351 5.94 -2.97 -13.36
N ILE A 352 5.06 -1.98 -13.49
CA ILE A 352 4.64 -1.07 -12.42
C ILE A 352 3.20 -1.42 -12.08
N GLY A 353 2.94 -1.77 -10.82
CA GLY A 353 1.58 -1.99 -10.32
C GLY A 353 0.91 -0.65 -10.03
N PHE A 354 -0.33 -0.49 -10.47
CA PHE A 354 -1.17 0.68 -10.25
C PHE A 354 -2.52 0.23 -9.70
N ASP A 355 -2.63 0.18 -8.36
CA ASP A 355 -3.85 -0.21 -7.64
C ASP A 355 -4.60 1.03 -7.21
N MET A 356 -5.75 1.34 -7.80
CA MET A 356 -6.56 2.49 -7.38
C MET A 356 -7.91 2.05 -6.87
N GLY A 357 -8.15 2.36 -5.59
CA GLY A 357 -9.40 2.14 -4.89
C GLY A 357 -10.22 3.43 -4.71
N GLY A 358 -11.14 3.39 -3.73
CA GLY A 358 -11.98 4.52 -3.38
C GLY A 358 -11.29 5.59 -2.52
N THR A 359 -10.15 5.31 -1.89
CA THR A 359 -9.54 6.23 -0.92
C THR A 359 -8.12 6.62 -1.29
N SER A 360 -7.37 5.69 -1.86
CA SER A 360 -5.95 5.83 -2.15
C SER A 360 -5.58 5.02 -3.40
N THR A 361 -4.35 5.24 -3.86
CA THR A 361 -3.69 4.47 -4.91
C THR A 361 -2.40 3.88 -4.34
N ASP A 362 -2.19 2.57 -4.50
CA ASP A 362 -0.94 1.90 -4.16
C ASP A 362 -0.12 1.62 -5.44
N VAL A 363 1.16 1.98 -5.39
CA VAL A 363 2.12 1.88 -6.50
C VAL A 363 3.30 1.05 -6.05
N SER A 364 3.78 0.17 -6.93
CA SER A 364 5.03 -0.57 -6.69
C SER A 364 5.69 -1.01 -7.99
N ARG A 365 6.97 -1.35 -7.91
CA ARG A 365 7.75 -1.85 -9.05
C ARG A 365 8.05 -3.34 -8.92
N PHE A 366 8.03 -4.01 -10.05
CA PHE A 366 8.51 -5.38 -10.21
C PHE A 366 9.47 -5.46 -11.39
N ASP A 367 10.65 -6.05 -11.20
CA ASP A 367 11.68 -6.16 -12.25
C ASP A 367 12.35 -7.54 -12.25
N GLY A 368 11.55 -8.57 -12.52
CA GLY A 368 11.93 -9.98 -12.35
C GLY A 368 11.98 -10.47 -10.90
N ALA A 369 12.27 -9.57 -9.95
CA ALA A 369 12.22 -9.78 -8.50
C ALA A 369 11.39 -8.68 -7.81
N TYR A 370 10.94 -8.98 -6.60
CA TYR A 370 10.24 -8.02 -5.74
C TYR A 370 11.25 -7.04 -5.12
N SER A 371 10.90 -5.76 -5.07
CA SER A 371 11.60 -4.76 -4.26
C SER A 371 11.14 -4.86 -2.81
N TYR A 372 12.08 -4.75 -1.88
CA TYR A 372 11.83 -4.79 -0.44
C TYR A 372 12.38 -3.56 0.27
N GLU A 373 11.63 -3.05 1.23
CA GLU A 373 12.07 -2.10 2.23
C GLU A 373 12.24 -2.82 3.57
N PHE A 374 13.34 -2.55 4.26
CA PHE A 374 13.66 -3.20 5.54
C PHE A 374 13.45 -2.27 6.74
N GLU A 375 13.32 -0.97 6.50
CA GLU A 375 12.90 0.02 7.47
C GLU A 375 11.88 0.94 6.82
N THR A 376 10.67 0.98 7.38
CA THR A 376 9.57 1.79 6.87
C THR A 376 8.97 2.63 7.99
N GLN A 377 8.30 3.73 7.65
CA GLN A 377 7.52 4.51 8.61
C GLN A 377 6.05 4.48 8.20
N LYS A 378 5.18 3.95 9.07
CA LYS A 378 3.74 3.86 8.83
C LYS A 378 2.98 4.40 10.04
N SER A 379 2.04 5.32 9.82
CA SER A 379 1.31 6.02 10.90
C SER A 379 2.24 6.67 11.95
N GLY A 380 3.38 7.22 11.51
CA GLY A 380 4.36 7.86 12.39
C GLY A 380 5.18 6.90 13.26
N VAL A 381 5.13 5.58 13.01
CA VAL A 381 5.90 4.56 13.74
C VAL A 381 6.85 3.85 12.77
N GLN A 382 8.10 3.66 13.15
CA GLN A 382 9.09 2.91 12.39
C GLN A 382 8.91 1.41 12.58
N ILE A 383 8.98 0.67 11.46
CA ILE A 383 8.88 -0.78 11.43
C ILE A 383 10.10 -1.31 10.65
N SER A 384 10.95 -2.05 11.35
CA SER A 384 12.19 -2.64 10.84
C SER A 384 11.99 -4.12 10.49
N THR A 385 11.09 -4.40 9.56
CA THR A 385 10.88 -5.75 9.02
C THR A 385 10.82 -5.72 7.50
N PRO A 386 11.18 -6.81 6.81
CA PRO A 386 11.04 -6.89 5.36
C PRO A 386 9.59 -6.66 4.94
N MET A 387 9.36 -5.65 4.11
CA MET A 387 8.07 -5.36 3.47
C MET A 387 8.29 -5.16 1.99
N MET A 388 7.32 -5.53 1.16
CA MET A 388 7.34 -5.12 -0.24
C MET A 388 7.32 -3.60 -0.33
N ALA A 389 8.14 -3.04 -1.23
CA ALA A 389 8.20 -1.60 -1.48
C ALA A 389 6.89 -1.15 -2.14
N ILE A 390 5.98 -0.59 -1.34
CA ILE A 390 4.66 -0.12 -1.77
C ILE A 390 4.51 1.32 -1.29
N GLU A 391 4.30 2.20 -2.25
CA GLU A 391 4.01 3.61 -2.01
C GLU A 391 2.51 3.88 -2.15
N THR A 392 1.95 4.56 -1.15
CA THR A 392 0.52 4.89 -1.12
C THR A 392 0.34 6.39 -1.37
N VAL A 393 -0.47 6.71 -2.37
CA VAL A 393 -0.87 8.07 -2.72
C VAL A 393 -2.26 8.35 -2.20
N ALA A 394 -2.48 9.53 -1.61
CA ALA A 394 -3.79 10.00 -1.17
C ALA A 394 -4.69 10.48 -2.33
N ALA A 395 -4.71 9.72 -3.42
CA ALA A 395 -5.53 9.93 -4.60
C ALA A 395 -6.31 8.63 -4.88
N GLY A 396 -7.63 8.68 -4.77
CA GLY A 396 -8.54 7.58 -5.06
C GLY A 396 -9.88 8.13 -5.57
N GLY A 397 -10.84 7.26 -5.87
CA GLY A 397 -12.15 7.71 -6.40
C GLY A 397 -12.89 8.69 -5.47
N GLY A 398 -12.74 8.54 -4.16
CA GLY A 398 -13.34 9.41 -3.14
C GLY A 398 -12.51 10.62 -2.76
N SER A 399 -11.36 10.88 -3.41
CA SER A 399 -10.56 12.07 -3.11
C SER A 399 -11.35 13.33 -3.41
N ILE A 400 -11.45 14.22 -2.43
CA ILE A 400 -12.34 15.38 -2.47
C ILE A 400 -11.73 16.49 -3.33
N CYS A 401 -12.53 17.06 -4.23
CA CYS A 401 -12.17 18.15 -5.13
C CYS A 401 -12.59 19.50 -4.54
N ARG A 402 -11.69 20.48 -4.50
CA ARG A 402 -11.92 21.79 -3.86
C ARG A 402 -11.17 22.93 -4.58
N PHE A 403 -11.53 24.15 -4.21
CA PHE A 403 -10.75 25.36 -4.49
C PHE A 403 -10.34 25.99 -3.16
N ASP A 404 -9.05 26.25 -2.96
CA ASP A 404 -8.52 26.78 -1.69
C ASP A 404 -8.53 28.33 -1.61
N GLY A 405 -8.99 28.99 -2.68
CA GLY A 405 -8.97 30.44 -2.84
C GLY A 405 -7.93 30.92 -3.86
N ILE A 406 -6.96 30.08 -4.21
CA ILE A 406 -5.88 30.38 -5.16
C ILE A 406 -5.87 29.36 -6.30
N LYS A 407 -5.99 28.06 -5.97
CA LYS A 407 -5.87 26.96 -6.92
C LYS A 407 -6.88 25.84 -6.67
N LEU A 408 -7.09 25.02 -7.69
CA LEU A 408 -7.85 23.79 -7.57
C LEU A 408 -7.00 22.71 -6.88
N THR A 409 -7.63 21.89 -6.05
CA THR A 409 -6.97 20.81 -5.29
C THR A 409 -7.81 19.54 -5.30
N VAL A 410 -7.13 18.39 -5.31
CA VAL A 410 -7.73 17.06 -5.21
C VAL A 410 -7.03 16.29 -4.09
N GLY A 411 -7.80 15.84 -3.10
CA GLY A 411 -7.24 15.20 -1.90
C GLY A 411 -6.52 16.20 -0.98
N PRO A 412 -5.76 15.72 0.02
CA PRO A 412 -5.59 14.32 0.43
C PRO A 412 -6.82 13.77 1.18
N ALA A 413 -7.78 14.63 1.52
CA ALA A 413 -9.01 14.20 2.18
C ALA A 413 -9.86 13.33 1.23
N SER A 414 -10.48 12.28 1.78
CA SER A 414 -11.36 11.38 1.06
C SER A 414 -12.75 11.33 1.71
N ALA A 415 -13.80 11.20 0.88
CA ALA A 415 -15.16 10.96 1.32
C ALA A 415 -15.45 9.50 1.68
N GLY A 416 -14.50 8.58 1.39
CA GLY A 416 -14.64 7.15 1.64
C GLY A 416 -15.89 6.55 0.96
N ALA A 417 -16.56 5.63 1.64
CA ALA A 417 -17.82 5.04 1.19
C ALA A 417 -19.06 5.60 1.91
N ASP A 418 -18.88 6.36 2.99
CA ASP A 418 -19.95 7.02 3.76
C ASP A 418 -19.42 8.35 4.35
N PRO A 419 -19.95 9.52 3.95
CA PRO A 419 -21.08 9.71 3.01
C PRO A 419 -20.75 9.30 1.57
N GLY A 420 -19.47 9.16 1.22
CA GLY A 420 -19.02 8.83 -0.14
C GLY A 420 -19.07 10.01 -1.11
N PRO A 421 -18.72 9.80 -2.39
CA PRO A 421 -18.90 10.76 -3.48
C PRO A 421 -20.33 11.31 -3.55
N ALA A 422 -20.52 12.48 -4.14
CA ALA A 422 -21.83 13.11 -4.27
C ALA A 422 -22.85 12.18 -4.95
N CYS A 423 -22.41 11.47 -5.99
CA CYS A 423 -23.20 10.53 -6.77
C CYS A 423 -23.68 9.31 -5.99
N TYR A 424 -23.22 9.08 -4.75
CA TYR A 424 -23.73 7.99 -3.90
C TYR A 424 -25.05 8.36 -3.18
N GLY A 425 -25.52 9.61 -3.30
CA GLY A 425 -26.85 10.02 -2.83
C GLY A 425 -26.99 10.09 -1.30
N ARG A 426 -25.91 10.47 -0.59
CA ARG A 426 -25.89 10.67 0.87
C ARG A 426 -25.44 12.08 1.28
N GLY A 427 -25.51 13.04 0.35
CA GLY A 427 -25.05 14.42 0.58
C GLY A 427 -23.53 14.57 0.61
N GLY A 428 -22.79 13.67 -0.03
CA GLY A 428 -21.33 13.71 -0.15
C GLY A 428 -20.79 14.96 -0.87
N PRO A 429 -19.47 15.23 -0.76
CA PRO A 429 -18.80 16.29 -1.50
C PRO A 429 -18.44 15.85 -2.93
N LEU A 430 -18.04 16.80 -3.78
CA LEU A 430 -17.47 16.52 -5.11
C LEU A 430 -16.16 15.71 -4.98
N CYS A 431 -16.09 14.56 -5.64
CA CYS A 431 -14.96 13.63 -5.61
C CYS A 431 -14.56 13.19 -7.03
N VAL A 432 -13.40 12.53 -7.16
CA VAL A 432 -12.90 12.02 -8.45
C VAL A 432 -13.89 11.08 -9.16
N THR A 433 -14.59 10.22 -8.42
CA THR A 433 -15.66 9.36 -8.97
C THR A 433 -16.76 10.19 -9.62
N ASP A 434 -17.16 11.33 -9.03
CA ASP A 434 -18.17 12.21 -9.60
C ASP A 434 -17.70 12.79 -10.94
N LEU A 435 -16.42 13.18 -11.02
CA LEU A 435 -15.81 13.65 -12.27
C LEU A 435 -15.81 12.55 -13.34
N ASN A 436 -15.44 11.32 -12.97
CA ASN A 436 -15.44 10.19 -13.89
C ASN A 436 -16.85 9.86 -14.39
N VAL A 437 -17.89 9.98 -13.55
CA VAL A 437 -19.28 9.82 -13.99
C VAL A 437 -19.69 10.96 -14.94
N HIS A 438 -19.43 12.22 -14.59
CA HIS A 438 -19.77 13.39 -15.40
C HIS A 438 -19.11 13.34 -16.79
N LEU A 439 -17.82 12.94 -16.84
CA LEU A 439 -17.03 12.83 -18.07
C LEU A 439 -17.29 11.53 -18.86
N GLY A 440 -18.24 10.69 -18.44
CA GLY A 440 -18.62 9.45 -19.13
C GLY A 440 -17.63 8.29 -18.97
N ARG A 441 -16.65 8.40 -18.06
CA ARG A 441 -15.63 7.39 -17.75
C ARG A 441 -16.15 6.26 -16.84
N ILE A 442 -17.35 6.41 -16.28
CA ILE A 442 -18.11 5.36 -15.58
C ILE A 442 -19.47 5.24 -16.26
N TYR A 443 -19.86 4.02 -16.65
CA TYR A 443 -21.15 3.76 -17.26
C TYR A 443 -22.22 3.48 -16.17
N PRO A 444 -23.14 4.42 -15.86
CA PRO A 444 -23.96 4.36 -14.64
C PRO A 444 -24.88 3.14 -14.55
N ASN A 445 -25.35 2.63 -15.70
CA ASN A 445 -26.27 1.49 -15.76
C ASN A 445 -25.65 0.17 -15.26
N GLN A 446 -24.32 0.11 -15.17
CA GLN A 446 -23.59 -1.07 -14.69
C GLN A 446 -22.96 -0.86 -13.31
N PHE A 447 -23.19 0.29 -12.68
CA PHE A 447 -22.72 0.51 -11.32
C PHE A 447 -23.51 -0.39 -10.34
N PRO A 448 -22.89 -0.93 -9.27
CA PRO A 448 -23.56 -1.87 -8.35
C PRO A 448 -24.83 -1.35 -7.66
N PHE A 449 -25.05 -0.03 -7.66
CA PHE A 449 -26.24 0.62 -7.16
C PHE A 449 -26.54 1.89 -7.97
N PRO A 450 -27.80 2.39 -7.99
CA PRO A 450 -28.16 3.61 -8.70
C PRO A 450 -27.34 4.82 -8.22
N LEU A 451 -26.82 5.60 -9.16
CA LEU A 451 -26.08 6.83 -8.92
C LEU A 451 -27.02 8.05 -9.00
N ASP A 452 -26.75 9.06 -8.19
CA ASP A 452 -27.43 10.36 -8.19
C ASP A 452 -26.67 11.34 -9.10
N LEU A 453 -27.13 11.49 -10.34
CA LEU A 453 -26.45 12.32 -11.34
C LEU A 453 -26.68 13.82 -11.09
N ASP A 454 -27.85 14.20 -10.56
CA ASP A 454 -28.18 15.60 -10.27
C ASP A 454 -27.28 16.15 -9.16
N ALA A 455 -26.96 15.33 -8.16
CA ALA A 455 -26.02 15.69 -7.09
C ALA A 455 -24.62 16.04 -7.62
N ILE A 456 -24.19 15.50 -8.76
CA ILE A 456 -22.89 15.82 -9.37
C ILE A 456 -22.92 17.23 -9.95
N GLU A 457 -23.96 17.54 -10.74
CA GLU A 457 -24.14 18.85 -11.38
C GLU A 457 -24.25 19.96 -10.35
N ASP A 458 -25.01 19.73 -9.27
CA ASP A 458 -25.14 20.68 -8.16
C ASP A 458 -23.78 21.02 -7.55
N ARG A 459 -22.95 20.00 -7.29
CA ARG A 459 -21.61 20.19 -6.70
C ARG A 459 -20.61 20.85 -7.65
N LEU A 460 -20.66 20.53 -8.94
CA LEU A 460 -19.83 21.20 -9.95
C LEU A 460 -20.22 22.68 -10.08
N LEU A 461 -21.52 22.98 -10.08
CA LEU A 461 -22.03 24.35 -10.15
C LEU A 461 -21.65 25.18 -8.92
N GLU A 462 -21.74 24.60 -7.71
CA GLU A 462 -21.25 25.21 -6.48
C GLU A 462 -19.76 25.58 -6.58
N LEU A 463 -18.91 24.63 -6.99
CA LEU A 463 -17.47 24.87 -7.10
C LEU A 463 -17.14 25.91 -8.16
N ARG A 464 -17.80 25.84 -9.32
CA ARG A 464 -17.65 26.80 -10.42
C ARG A 464 -17.97 28.22 -9.98
N GLN A 465 -19.07 28.43 -9.23
CA GLN A 465 -19.41 29.75 -8.70
C GLN A 465 -18.31 30.30 -7.79
N VAL A 466 -17.78 29.46 -6.89
CA VAL A 466 -16.68 29.85 -6.00
C VAL A 466 -15.42 30.24 -6.76
N VAL A 467 -15.06 29.50 -7.82
CA VAL A 467 -13.92 29.83 -8.68
C VAL A 467 -14.15 31.16 -9.39
N ALA A 468 -15.30 31.32 -10.07
CA ALA A 468 -15.63 32.53 -10.82
C ALA A 468 -15.65 33.79 -9.94
N GLU A 469 -16.16 33.69 -8.71
CA GLU A 469 -16.15 34.80 -7.74
C GLU A 469 -14.73 35.23 -7.33
N LYS A 470 -13.76 34.31 -7.35
CA LYS A 470 -12.40 34.54 -6.84
C LYS A 470 -11.38 34.87 -7.92
N THR A 471 -11.46 34.21 -9.07
CA THR A 471 -10.51 34.38 -10.18
C THR A 471 -11.05 35.32 -11.27
N GLY A 472 -12.38 35.49 -11.35
CA GLY A 472 -13.03 36.17 -12.46
C GLY A 472 -13.16 35.32 -13.72
N GLU A 473 -12.79 34.04 -13.67
CA GLU A 473 -12.87 33.07 -14.77
C GLU A 473 -14.13 32.21 -14.64
N ASP A 474 -14.98 32.19 -15.67
CA ASP A 474 -16.19 31.35 -15.72
C ASP A 474 -15.91 30.07 -16.53
N LEU A 475 -15.34 29.08 -15.87
CA LEU A 475 -15.09 27.75 -16.43
C LEU A 475 -16.42 26.99 -16.57
N SER A 476 -16.60 26.22 -17.64
CA SER A 476 -17.70 25.26 -17.76
C SER A 476 -17.52 24.07 -16.80
N SER A 477 -18.61 23.32 -16.54
CA SER A 477 -18.55 22.10 -15.72
C SER A 477 -17.59 21.07 -16.32
N ASP A 478 -17.58 20.94 -17.65
CA ASP A 478 -16.69 20.03 -18.39
C ASP A 478 -15.21 20.44 -18.23
N GLU A 479 -14.89 21.74 -18.35
CA GLU A 479 -13.53 22.27 -18.17
C GLU A 479 -13.05 22.08 -16.73
N LEU A 480 -13.91 22.40 -15.76
CA LEU A 480 -13.61 22.25 -14.34
C LEU A 480 -13.38 20.78 -13.97
N ALA A 481 -14.24 19.88 -14.44
CA ALA A 481 -14.11 18.44 -14.20
C ALA A 481 -12.86 17.87 -14.87
N THR A 482 -12.57 18.28 -16.11
CA THR A 482 -11.36 17.88 -16.83
C THR A 482 -10.09 18.34 -16.12
N GLY A 483 -10.03 19.60 -15.67
CA GLY A 483 -8.89 20.15 -14.95
C GLY A 483 -8.63 19.45 -13.61
N LEU A 484 -9.68 19.19 -12.83
CA LEU A 484 -9.56 18.42 -11.58
C LEU A 484 -9.11 16.98 -11.83
N LEU A 485 -9.61 16.34 -12.89
CA LEU A 485 -9.18 14.99 -13.26
C LEU A 485 -7.70 14.96 -13.70
N GLN A 486 -7.23 15.98 -14.42
CA GLN A 486 -5.82 16.14 -14.76
C GLN A 486 -4.93 16.28 -13.53
N ILE A 487 -5.36 17.07 -12.53
CA ILE A 487 -4.65 17.21 -11.24
C ILE A 487 -4.57 15.85 -10.53
N ALA A 488 -5.68 15.09 -10.49
CA ALA A 488 -5.70 13.76 -9.89
C ALA A 488 -4.70 12.81 -10.58
N ASN A 489 -4.70 12.78 -11.92
CA ASN A 489 -3.78 11.96 -12.72
C ASN A 489 -2.32 12.36 -12.50
N GLU A 490 -2.02 13.66 -12.48
CA GLU A 490 -0.67 14.17 -12.25
C GLU A 490 -0.14 13.82 -10.86
N ASN A 491 -0.99 13.90 -9.83
CA ASN A 491 -0.63 13.44 -8.48
C ASN A 491 -0.26 11.95 -8.44
N MET A 492 -1.01 11.11 -9.16
CA MET A 492 -0.73 9.67 -9.26
C MET A 492 0.55 9.38 -10.06
N ALA A 493 0.74 10.03 -11.22
CA ALA A 493 1.94 9.89 -12.03
C ALA A 493 3.19 10.39 -11.28
N GLN A 494 3.07 11.45 -10.49
CA GLN A 494 4.18 11.99 -9.71
C GLN A 494 4.67 11.03 -8.63
N ALA A 495 3.80 10.20 -8.06
CA ALA A 495 4.22 9.16 -7.13
C ALA A 495 5.06 8.09 -7.84
N ILE A 496 4.63 7.64 -9.03
CA ILE A 496 5.38 6.69 -9.85
C ILE A 496 6.75 7.29 -10.24
N ARG A 497 6.80 8.57 -10.65
CA ARG A 497 8.06 9.28 -10.94
C ARG A 497 8.98 9.38 -9.72
N SER A 498 8.43 9.59 -8.54
CA SER A 498 9.22 9.67 -7.30
C SER A 498 9.92 8.35 -7.00
N ILE A 499 9.24 7.22 -7.18
CA ILE A 499 9.83 5.87 -7.03
C ILE A 499 10.91 5.64 -8.11
N SER A 500 10.60 6.01 -9.36
CA SER A 500 11.54 5.96 -10.49
C SER A 500 12.85 6.67 -10.21
N VAL A 501 12.78 7.90 -9.70
CA VAL A 501 13.97 8.67 -9.36
C VAL A 501 14.69 8.10 -8.13
N ALA A 502 13.97 7.68 -7.10
CA ALA A 502 14.57 7.12 -5.89
C ALA A 502 15.34 5.80 -6.13
N GLU A 503 14.89 5.01 -7.11
CA GLU A 503 15.50 3.72 -7.46
C GLU A 503 16.36 3.74 -8.74
N GLY A 504 16.33 4.82 -9.52
CA GLY A 504 17.14 5.00 -10.73
C GLY A 504 16.69 4.13 -11.92
N TYR A 505 15.41 4.20 -12.31
CA TYR A 505 14.86 3.54 -13.52
C TYR A 505 13.97 4.47 -14.36
N ASP A 506 13.82 4.17 -15.66
CA ASP A 506 12.90 4.90 -16.56
C ASP A 506 11.54 4.17 -16.65
N PRO A 507 10.42 4.80 -16.23
CA PRO A 507 9.09 4.19 -16.31
C PRO A 507 8.69 3.73 -17.72
N LYS A 508 9.21 4.36 -18.78
CA LYS A 508 8.87 4.06 -20.18
C LYS A 508 9.20 2.63 -20.59
N GLU A 509 10.15 2.00 -19.90
CA GLU A 509 10.58 0.61 -20.16
C GLU A 509 9.65 -0.43 -19.49
N TYR A 510 8.68 0.01 -18.69
CA TYR A 510 7.83 -0.85 -17.89
C TYR A 510 6.41 -0.97 -18.47
N LEU A 511 5.82 -2.14 -18.28
CA LEU A 511 4.37 -2.34 -18.43
C LEU A 511 3.64 -1.72 -17.24
N LEU A 512 2.61 -0.90 -17.46
CA LEU A 512 1.71 -0.52 -16.36
C LEU A 512 0.64 -1.61 -16.18
N VAL A 513 0.55 -2.23 -15.00
CA VAL A 513 -0.53 -3.16 -14.70
C VAL A 513 -1.56 -2.44 -13.83
N SER A 514 -2.73 -2.19 -14.40
CA SER A 514 -3.80 -1.42 -13.77
C SER A 514 -4.81 -2.35 -13.10
N PHE A 515 -5.08 -2.13 -11.81
CA PHE A 515 -6.01 -2.93 -11.03
C PHE A 515 -6.65 -2.16 -9.88
N GLY A 516 -7.59 -2.79 -9.18
CA GLY A 516 -8.51 -2.08 -8.30
C GLY A 516 -9.72 -1.53 -9.08
N GLY A 517 -10.71 -1.05 -8.35
CA GLY A 517 -12.01 -0.68 -8.94
C GLY A 517 -11.97 0.59 -9.81
N ALA A 518 -11.01 1.48 -9.59
CA ALA A 518 -10.94 2.78 -10.25
C ALA A 518 -9.75 2.94 -11.21
N ALA A 519 -8.69 2.13 -11.12
CA ALA A 519 -7.46 2.36 -11.86
C ALA A 519 -7.65 2.37 -13.38
N GLY A 520 -8.47 1.45 -13.91
CA GLY A 520 -8.76 1.37 -15.34
C GLY A 520 -9.37 2.64 -15.93
N GLN A 521 -9.95 3.52 -15.10
CA GLN A 521 -10.52 4.80 -15.50
C GLN A 521 -9.44 5.86 -15.77
N HIS A 522 -8.24 5.68 -15.23
CA HIS A 522 -7.13 6.64 -15.25
C HIS A 522 -5.88 6.10 -15.96
N ALA A 523 -5.80 4.80 -16.22
CA ALA A 523 -4.58 4.11 -16.64
C ALA A 523 -3.95 4.67 -17.92
N CYS A 524 -4.74 4.98 -18.95
CA CYS A 524 -4.23 5.59 -20.20
C CYS A 524 -3.61 6.97 -19.93
N ALA A 525 -4.33 7.86 -19.23
CA ALA A 525 -3.87 9.21 -18.93
C ALA A 525 -2.60 9.23 -18.04
N VAL A 526 -2.53 8.37 -17.02
CA VAL A 526 -1.34 8.20 -16.18
C VAL A 526 -0.17 7.65 -17.00
N SER A 527 -0.42 6.68 -17.89
CA SER A 527 0.61 6.12 -18.77
C SER A 527 1.18 7.16 -19.72
N GLU A 528 0.35 8.01 -20.31
CA GLU A 528 0.79 9.11 -21.18
C GLU A 528 1.71 10.10 -20.44
N GLN A 529 1.37 10.48 -19.21
CA GLN A 529 2.19 11.37 -18.38
C GLN A 529 3.55 10.75 -18.00
N LEU A 530 3.65 9.42 -17.99
CA LEU A 530 4.87 8.67 -17.70
C LEU A 530 5.64 8.26 -18.98
N GLY A 531 5.02 8.41 -20.15
CA GLY A 531 5.55 7.90 -21.42
C GLY A 531 5.48 6.36 -21.54
N ILE A 532 4.66 5.70 -20.73
CA ILE A 532 4.42 4.26 -20.82
C ILE A 532 3.52 3.98 -22.01
N SER A 533 3.92 3.01 -22.85
CA SER A 533 3.23 2.70 -24.11
C SER A 533 2.27 1.52 -24.04
N SER A 534 2.27 0.77 -22.94
CA SER A 534 1.46 -0.45 -22.78
C SER A 534 0.88 -0.54 -21.38
N VAL A 535 -0.42 -0.86 -21.30
CA VAL A 535 -1.15 -1.09 -20.05
C VAL A 535 -1.77 -2.47 -20.09
N LEU A 536 -1.65 -3.23 -19.01
CA LEU A 536 -2.32 -4.52 -18.85
C LEU A 536 -3.42 -4.41 -17.80
N VAL A 537 -4.61 -4.88 -18.14
CA VAL A 537 -5.73 -5.05 -17.21
C VAL A 537 -6.06 -6.54 -17.14
N HIS A 538 -5.86 -7.15 -15.97
CA HIS A 538 -6.19 -8.56 -15.74
C HIS A 538 -7.73 -8.75 -15.64
N PRO A 539 -8.32 -9.89 -16.05
CA PRO A 539 -9.77 -10.10 -15.96
C PRO A 539 -10.31 -9.97 -14.53
N ASP A 540 -9.53 -10.41 -13.55
CA ASP A 540 -9.83 -10.24 -12.12
C ASP A 540 -9.29 -8.90 -11.54
N ALA A 541 -9.09 -7.84 -12.33
CA ALA A 541 -8.49 -6.57 -11.91
C ALA A 541 -9.16 -5.97 -10.66
N GLY A 542 -10.48 -6.04 -10.57
CA GLY A 542 -11.25 -5.53 -9.42
C GLY A 542 -11.05 -6.33 -8.11
N ILE A 543 -10.42 -7.52 -8.16
CA ILE A 543 -10.12 -8.40 -7.02
C ILE A 543 -8.68 -8.95 -7.07
N LEU A 544 -7.76 -8.23 -7.74
CA LEU A 544 -6.44 -8.75 -8.08
C LEU A 544 -5.58 -9.11 -6.85
N SER A 545 -5.82 -8.46 -5.71
CA SER A 545 -5.13 -8.81 -4.46
C SER A 545 -5.46 -10.23 -3.99
N ALA A 546 -6.73 -10.65 -4.09
CA ALA A 546 -7.13 -12.04 -3.81
C ALA A 546 -6.52 -13.02 -4.84
N TYR A 547 -6.44 -12.62 -6.12
CA TYR A 547 -5.69 -13.35 -7.13
C TYR A 547 -4.22 -13.49 -6.70
N GLY A 548 -3.54 -12.42 -6.31
CA GLY A 548 -2.16 -12.49 -5.85
C GLY A 548 -1.96 -13.36 -4.61
N ILE A 549 -2.88 -13.34 -3.63
CA ILE A 549 -2.87 -14.25 -2.47
C ILE A 549 -2.99 -15.72 -2.90
N ARG A 550 -3.80 -16.02 -3.92
CA ARG A 550 -3.86 -17.36 -4.54
C ARG A 550 -2.53 -17.75 -5.19
N HIS A 551 -1.75 -16.78 -5.67
CA HIS A 551 -0.51 -16.98 -6.41
C HIS A 551 0.75 -16.86 -5.53
N ALA A 552 0.59 -16.49 -4.26
CA ALA A 552 1.68 -16.32 -3.32
C ALA A 552 2.32 -17.65 -2.92
N ASP A 553 3.65 -17.60 -2.79
CA ASP A 553 4.48 -18.71 -2.34
C ASP A 553 4.62 -18.66 -0.81
N GLN A 554 4.93 -19.80 -0.20
CA GLN A 554 5.31 -19.82 1.21
C GLN A 554 6.73 -19.28 1.34
N THR A 555 6.90 -18.16 2.03
CA THR A 555 8.18 -17.45 2.07
C THR A 555 8.51 -17.01 3.48
N GLU A 556 9.71 -17.38 3.93
CA GLU A 556 10.25 -17.01 5.23
C GLU A 556 11.54 -16.21 5.06
N HIS A 557 11.71 -15.20 5.92
CA HIS A 557 12.89 -14.34 5.93
C HIS A 557 13.61 -14.43 7.27
N ALA A 558 14.95 -14.47 7.25
CA ALA A 558 15.76 -14.14 8.40
C ALA A 558 16.93 -13.25 8.02
N GLU A 559 17.41 -12.52 9.01
CA GLU A 559 18.52 -11.60 8.87
C GLU A 559 19.41 -11.67 10.12
N ARG A 560 20.70 -11.41 9.92
CA ARG A 560 21.65 -11.33 11.03
C ARG A 560 22.68 -10.25 10.82
N GLY A 561 22.75 -9.31 11.75
CA GLY A 561 23.78 -8.28 11.77
C GLY A 561 25.18 -8.84 12.08
N ILE A 562 26.16 -8.45 11.28
CA ILE A 562 27.59 -8.83 11.42
C ILE A 562 28.40 -7.61 11.89
N TYR A 563 28.29 -6.48 11.18
CA TYR A 563 28.98 -5.21 11.44
C TYR A 563 30.50 -5.38 11.52
N GLN A 564 31.11 -5.86 10.43
CA GLN A 564 32.57 -6.04 10.29
C GLN A 564 33.06 -5.55 8.94
N LEU A 565 34.31 -5.07 8.87
CA LEU A 565 34.92 -4.72 7.58
C LEU A 565 35.01 -5.96 6.69
N LEU A 566 34.58 -5.84 5.44
CA LEU A 566 34.43 -6.98 4.53
C LEU A 566 35.76 -7.71 4.29
N HIS A 567 36.87 -6.96 4.20
CA HIS A 567 38.20 -7.55 4.02
C HIS A 567 38.72 -8.34 5.24
N GLN A 568 38.05 -8.25 6.39
CA GLN A 568 38.35 -9.03 7.60
C GLN A 568 37.53 -10.33 7.67
N VAL A 569 36.59 -10.52 6.75
CA VAL A 569 35.70 -11.66 6.68
C VAL A 569 36.17 -12.57 5.55
N ASP A 570 36.62 -13.79 5.88
CA ASP A 570 36.93 -14.79 4.88
C ASP A 570 35.69 -15.58 4.43
N SER A 571 35.80 -16.26 3.29
CA SER A 571 34.73 -17.07 2.71
C SER A 571 34.24 -18.19 3.63
N SER A 572 35.12 -18.72 4.49
CA SER A 572 34.76 -19.79 5.43
C SER A 572 33.87 -19.29 6.56
N PHE A 573 34.21 -18.14 7.14
CA PHE A 573 33.40 -17.44 8.14
C PHE A 573 32.03 -17.09 7.56
N LEU A 574 32.00 -16.50 6.37
CA LEU A 574 30.76 -16.10 5.73
C LEU A 574 29.86 -17.31 5.41
N SER A 575 30.45 -18.42 4.96
CA SER A 575 29.75 -19.69 4.75
C SER A 575 29.11 -20.23 6.03
N GLU A 576 29.83 -20.21 7.15
CA GLU A 576 29.31 -20.69 8.44
C GLU A 576 28.14 -19.82 8.91
N TRP A 577 28.26 -18.50 8.79
CA TRP A 577 27.21 -17.56 9.14
C TRP A 577 25.95 -17.73 8.28
N ILE A 578 26.10 -17.77 6.95
CA ILE A 578 24.99 -17.99 6.01
C ILE A 578 24.29 -19.31 6.31
N ASN A 579 25.03 -20.40 6.49
CA ASN A 579 24.45 -21.71 6.80
C ASN A 579 23.80 -21.76 8.20
N GLY A 580 24.27 -20.95 9.15
CA GLY A 580 23.62 -20.76 10.43
C GLY A 580 22.23 -20.13 10.28
N VAL A 581 22.16 -19.00 9.57
CA VAL A 581 20.89 -18.28 9.33
C VAL A 581 19.94 -19.09 8.45
N ALA A 582 20.45 -19.77 7.42
CA ALA A 582 19.65 -20.63 6.56
C ALA A 582 19.02 -21.80 7.34
N ARG A 583 19.76 -22.42 8.28
CA ARG A 583 19.21 -23.47 9.14
C ARG A 583 18.10 -22.96 10.05
N GLU A 584 18.23 -21.76 10.58
CA GLU A 584 17.19 -21.10 11.38
C GLU A 584 15.89 -20.95 10.57
N VAL A 585 15.98 -20.36 9.37
CA VAL A 585 14.81 -20.17 8.49
C VAL A 585 14.16 -21.51 8.12
N LEU A 586 14.97 -22.49 7.72
CA LEU A 586 14.48 -23.82 7.34
C LEU A 586 13.86 -24.59 8.52
N SER A 587 14.13 -24.20 9.77
CA SER A 587 13.55 -24.82 10.96
C SER A 587 12.16 -24.30 11.32
N ARG A 588 11.69 -23.23 10.66
CA ARG A 588 10.37 -22.66 10.92
C ARG A 588 9.26 -23.65 10.55
N PRO A 589 8.15 -23.73 11.32
CA PRO A 589 7.10 -24.71 11.10
C PRO A 589 6.54 -24.72 9.68
N ALA A 590 6.40 -23.54 9.06
CA ALA A 590 5.95 -23.39 7.67
C ALA A 590 6.80 -24.18 6.67
N LEU A 591 8.12 -24.26 6.86
CA LEU A 591 9.05 -24.92 5.95
C LEU A 591 9.49 -26.31 6.41
N GLN A 592 9.44 -26.59 7.72
CA GLN A 592 9.94 -27.83 8.30
C GLN A 592 9.21 -29.08 7.80
N SER A 593 7.92 -28.95 7.48
CA SER A 593 7.09 -30.05 6.97
C SER A 593 7.31 -30.36 5.49
N LEU A 594 8.09 -29.54 4.78
CA LEU A 594 8.28 -29.61 3.33
C LEU A 594 9.59 -30.32 2.97
N PRO A 595 9.65 -31.05 1.85
CA PRO A 595 10.89 -31.61 1.35
C PRO A 595 11.90 -30.50 1.04
N LYS A 596 13.10 -30.56 1.62
CA LYS A 596 14.15 -29.54 1.41
C LYS A 596 14.44 -29.24 -0.07
N SER A 597 14.33 -30.24 -0.94
CA SER A 597 14.52 -30.08 -2.39
C SER A 597 13.49 -29.19 -3.09
N GLN A 598 12.38 -28.86 -2.42
CA GLN A 598 11.33 -27.97 -2.93
C GLN A 598 11.47 -26.54 -2.39
N VAL A 599 12.39 -26.30 -1.45
CA VAL A 599 12.64 -24.98 -0.87
C VAL A 599 13.84 -24.37 -1.58
N LYS A 600 13.64 -23.22 -2.23
CA LYS A 600 14.71 -22.42 -2.83
C LYS A 600 15.21 -21.42 -1.79
N ILE A 601 16.52 -21.29 -1.66
CA ILE A 601 17.14 -20.26 -0.82
C ILE A 601 17.73 -19.18 -1.70
N LYS A 602 17.46 -17.93 -1.35
CA LYS A 602 18.15 -16.75 -1.86
C LYS A 602 18.92 -16.11 -0.72
N THR A 603 20.16 -15.75 -1.00
CA THR A 603 21.06 -15.11 -0.05
C THR A 603 21.42 -13.73 -0.58
N ALA A 604 21.49 -12.75 0.31
CA ALA A 604 21.99 -11.42 0.00
C ALA A 604 22.85 -10.89 1.15
N LEU A 605 23.83 -10.06 0.81
CA LEU A 605 24.68 -9.34 1.75
C LEU A 605 24.29 -7.88 1.78
N GLU A 606 24.16 -7.31 2.97
CA GLU A 606 23.97 -5.89 3.13
C GLU A 606 25.32 -5.22 3.38
N LEU A 607 25.73 -4.36 2.44
CA LEU A 607 27.02 -3.70 2.45
C LEU A 607 26.85 -2.19 2.51
N ARG A 608 27.79 -1.51 3.17
CA ARG A 608 27.91 -0.04 3.14
C ARG A 608 29.37 0.37 3.08
N PHE A 609 29.64 1.58 2.65
CA PHE A 609 30.96 2.16 2.85
C PHE A 609 31.23 2.37 4.34
N SER A 610 32.45 2.06 4.78
CA SER A 610 32.90 2.26 6.14
C SER A 610 32.74 3.72 6.58
N GLY A 611 32.09 3.93 7.73
CA GLY A 611 31.77 5.26 8.26
C GLY A 611 30.58 5.95 7.59
N LEU A 612 29.92 5.31 6.62
CA LEU A 612 28.60 5.71 6.14
C LEU A 612 27.52 4.85 6.78
N ASP A 613 26.30 5.37 6.78
CA ASP A 613 25.13 4.61 7.22
C ASP A 613 24.31 4.04 6.04
N ALA A 614 24.60 4.46 4.80
CA ALA A 614 23.85 4.03 3.61
C ALA A 614 24.28 2.63 3.19
N SER A 615 23.37 1.66 3.32
CA SER A 615 23.59 0.29 2.86
C SER A 615 22.86 -0.02 1.55
N LEU A 616 23.42 -0.98 0.82
CA LEU A 616 22.81 -1.63 -0.34
C LEU A 616 22.75 -3.14 -0.09
N VAL A 617 21.64 -3.76 -0.47
CA VAL A 617 21.45 -5.21 -0.40
C VAL A 617 21.88 -5.81 -1.73
N ILE A 618 22.94 -6.61 -1.71
CA ILE A 618 23.56 -7.20 -2.89
C ILE A 618 23.26 -8.70 -2.91
N PRO A 619 22.61 -9.22 -3.95
CA PRO A 619 22.39 -10.67 -4.11
C PRO A 619 23.71 -11.44 -4.12
N LEU A 620 23.71 -12.60 -3.46
CA LEU A 620 24.80 -13.56 -3.49
C LEU A 620 24.29 -14.88 -4.08
N ASP A 621 24.55 -15.09 -5.35
CA ASP A 621 24.05 -16.24 -6.10
C ASP A 621 24.65 -17.55 -5.58
N ASN A 622 23.83 -18.61 -5.53
CA ASN A 622 24.24 -19.99 -5.19
C ASN A 622 24.95 -20.14 -3.82
N ALA A 623 24.70 -19.27 -2.85
CA ALA A 623 25.19 -19.39 -1.48
C ALA A 623 24.06 -19.82 -0.51
N GLY A 624 24.37 -20.76 0.38
CA GLY A 624 23.41 -21.37 1.32
C GLY A 624 23.02 -22.81 0.93
N GLN A 625 22.28 -23.50 1.81
CA GLN A 625 22.00 -24.95 1.70
C GLN A 625 23.26 -25.83 1.57
N ASP A 626 24.25 -25.63 2.45
CA ASP A 626 25.50 -26.41 2.46
C ASP A 626 26.41 -26.14 1.24
N HIS A 627 26.08 -25.18 0.37
CA HIS A 627 27.02 -24.66 -0.63
C HIS A 627 27.99 -23.65 0.01
N PRO A 628 29.31 -23.85 -0.11
CA PRO A 628 30.30 -22.91 0.41
C PRO A 628 30.31 -21.63 -0.43
N VAL A 629 30.55 -20.50 0.22
CA VAL A 629 30.91 -19.25 -0.43
C VAL A 629 32.34 -19.36 -0.94
N LEU A 630 32.58 -18.88 -2.15
CA LEU A 630 33.88 -18.79 -2.79
C LEU A 630 34.38 -17.34 -2.77
N ASP A 631 35.70 -17.15 -2.74
CA ASP A 631 36.29 -15.80 -2.74
C ASP A 631 35.90 -14.99 -4.00
N GLU A 632 35.81 -15.65 -5.16
CA GLU A 632 35.33 -15.04 -6.42
C GLU A 632 33.91 -14.48 -6.31
N GLN A 633 33.04 -15.09 -5.49
CA GLN A 633 31.69 -14.57 -5.26
C GLN A 633 31.71 -13.31 -4.38
N ILE A 634 32.65 -13.22 -3.43
CA ILE A 634 32.83 -12.02 -2.62
C ILE A 634 33.31 -10.87 -3.51
N GLU A 635 34.26 -11.12 -4.42
CA GLU A 635 34.72 -10.13 -5.41
C GLU A 635 33.56 -9.65 -6.30
N ALA A 636 32.75 -10.58 -6.82
CA ALA A 636 31.58 -10.24 -7.65
C ALA A 636 30.53 -9.41 -6.88
N VAL A 637 30.35 -9.67 -5.59
CA VAL A 637 29.48 -8.86 -4.72
C VAL A 637 30.03 -7.43 -4.56
N VAL A 638 31.35 -7.26 -4.41
CA VAL A 638 31.97 -5.93 -4.32
C VAL A 638 31.76 -5.14 -5.61
N ASP A 639 31.99 -5.77 -6.78
CA ASP A 639 31.75 -5.12 -8.07
C ASP A 639 30.26 -4.75 -8.25
N SER A 640 29.36 -5.64 -7.84
CA SER A 640 27.91 -5.40 -7.89
C SER A 640 27.50 -4.25 -6.96
N PHE A 641 28.10 -4.14 -5.77
CA PHE A 641 27.89 -3.01 -4.87
C PHE A 641 28.27 -1.70 -5.54
N HIS A 642 29.45 -1.63 -6.18
CA HIS A 642 29.90 -0.41 -6.86
C HIS A 642 28.98 -0.05 -8.04
N ALA A 643 28.55 -1.03 -8.84
CA ALA A 643 27.62 -0.79 -9.94
C ALA A 643 26.25 -0.29 -9.47
N MET A 644 25.68 -0.92 -8.43
CA MET A 644 24.40 -0.49 -7.85
C MET A 644 24.50 0.89 -7.19
N HIS A 645 25.62 1.18 -6.53
CA HIS A 645 25.87 2.50 -5.95
C HIS A 645 25.96 3.59 -7.03
N GLU A 646 26.67 3.32 -8.13
CA GLU A 646 26.74 4.23 -9.29
C GLU A 646 25.37 4.44 -9.92
N GLN A 647 24.58 3.37 -10.12
CA GLN A 647 23.23 3.47 -10.68
C GLN A 647 22.30 4.31 -9.79
N LYS A 648 22.34 4.08 -8.47
CA LYS A 648 21.41 4.71 -7.54
C LYS A 648 21.80 6.15 -7.18
N TYR A 649 23.10 6.43 -7.09
CA TYR A 649 23.60 7.70 -6.56
C TYR A 649 24.42 8.52 -7.56
N GLY A 650 24.74 7.97 -8.74
CA GLY A 650 25.51 8.64 -9.79
C GLY A 650 27.02 8.74 -9.53
N TYR A 651 27.55 8.02 -8.53
CA TYR A 651 28.99 7.92 -8.24
C TYR A 651 29.30 6.64 -7.46
N THR A 652 30.58 6.30 -7.28
CA THR A 652 31.03 5.25 -6.34
C THR A 652 32.47 5.51 -5.85
N GLU A 653 32.79 5.15 -4.60
CA GLU A 653 34.12 5.35 -3.99
C GLU A 653 34.92 4.03 -3.94
N ARG A 654 35.58 3.63 -5.04
CA ARG A 654 36.29 2.33 -5.12
C ARG A 654 37.40 2.12 -4.09
N ASP A 655 38.03 3.21 -3.62
CA ASP A 655 39.13 3.13 -2.65
C ASP A 655 38.65 3.05 -1.19
N ARG A 656 37.35 3.24 -0.94
CA ARG A 656 36.79 3.26 0.41
C ARG A 656 36.41 1.84 0.83
N GLU A 657 36.82 1.47 2.05
CA GLU A 657 36.53 0.14 2.60
C GLU A 657 35.01 -0.11 2.73
N LEU A 658 34.61 -1.35 2.52
CA LEU A 658 33.24 -1.82 2.71
C LEU A 658 33.07 -2.48 4.07
N GLU A 659 31.93 -2.25 4.71
CA GLU A 659 31.48 -2.91 5.92
C GLU A 659 30.31 -3.84 5.59
N LEU A 660 30.41 -5.10 6.03
CA LEU A 660 29.34 -6.09 6.01
C LEU A 660 28.41 -5.86 7.19
N VAL A 661 27.24 -5.30 6.89
CA VAL A 661 26.22 -4.94 7.89
C VAL A 661 25.45 -6.18 8.32
N ALA A 662 24.92 -6.94 7.36
CA ALA A 662 24.07 -8.09 7.65
C ALA A 662 24.10 -9.15 6.54
N VAL A 663 23.73 -10.38 6.90
CA VAL A 663 23.34 -11.44 5.96
C VAL A 663 21.82 -11.56 5.97
N ARG A 664 21.23 -11.66 4.79
CA ARG A 664 19.79 -11.80 4.59
C ARG A 664 19.50 -13.10 3.84
N ILE A 665 18.61 -13.91 4.38
CA ILE A 665 18.18 -15.19 3.81
C ILE A 665 16.68 -15.15 3.57
N GLN A 666 16.28 -15.50 2.35
CA GLN A 666 14.90 -15.78 1.98
C GLN A 666 14.79 -17.24 1.58
N ALA A 667 13.87 -17.97 2.21
CA ALA A 667 13.54 -19.34 1.82
C ALA A 667 12.11 -19.36 1.26
N THR A 668 11.97 -19.86 0.04
CA THR A 668 10.70 -19.87 -0.68
C THR A 668 10.35 -21.29 -1.11
N HIS A 669 9.14 -21.72 -0.78
CA HIS A 669 8.52 -22.90 -1.33
C HIS A 669 7.40 -22.50 -2.29
N ALA A 670 7.57 -22.89 -3.56
CA ALA A 670 6.55 -22.69 -4.58
C ALA A 670 5.62 -23.91 -4.62
N ASP A 671 4.38 -23.72 -4.19
CA ASP A 671 3.37 -24.79 -4.10
C ASP A 671 2.80 -25.22 -5.47
N ARG A 672 3.15 -24.52 -6.56
CA ARG A 672 2.40 -24.59 -7.83
C ARG A 672 3.27 -24.66 -9.09
N LYS A 673 2.66 -25.20 -10.16
CA LYS A 673 3.21 -25.16 -11.52
C LYS A 673 3.05 -23.76 -12.11
N SER A 674 3.97 -23.38 -13.00
CA SER A 674 3.87 -22.14 -13.76
C SER A 674 2.61 -22.14 -14.61
N ASP A 675 1.85 -21.05 -14.53
CA ASP A 675 0.71 -20.80 -15.41
C ASP A 675 1.17 -20.70 -16.88
N PRO A 676 0.37 -21.18 -17.84
CA PRO A 676 0.71 -21.07 -19.26
C PRO A 676 0.80 -19.61 -19.68
N LEU A 677 1.73 -19.28 -20.58
CA LEU A 677 1.86 -17.92 -21.11
C LEU A 677 0.62 -17.53 -21.91
N SER A 678 0.06 -16.37 -21.59
CA SER A 678 -0.96 -15.70 -22.39
C SER A 678 -0.32 -15.03 -23.61
N LYS A 679 -0.96 -15.14 -24.77
CA LYS A 679 -0.43 -14.67 -26.05
C LYS A 679 -1.49 -13.93 -26.86
N SER A 680 -1.01 -13.04 -27.72
CA SER A 680 -1.79 -12.50 -28.81
C SER A 680 -2.23 -13.64 -29.74
N VAL A 681 -3.49 -13.58 -30.18
CA VAL A 681 -4.09 -14.50 -31.15
C VAL A 681 -4.56 -13.73 -32.38
N GLU A 682 -5.27 -14.38 -33.31
CA GLU A 682 -5.75 -13.70 -34.51
C GLU A 682 -6.69 -12.54 -34.14
N LYS A 683 -6.35 -11.33 -34.61
CA LYS A 683 -7.03 -10.10 -34.19
C LYS A 683 -8.29 -9.82 -35.01
N GLU A 684 -9.36 -9.47 -34.32
CA GLU A 684 -10.63 -9.05 -34.91
C GLU A 684 -11.08 -7.73 -34.28
N VAL A 685 -11.20 -6.67 -35.09
CA VAL A 685 -11.70 -5.37 -34.60
C VAL A 685 -13.21 -5.44 -34.41
N LEU A 686 -13.66 -5.24 -33.17
CA LEU A 686 -15.08 -5.25 -32.85
C LEU A 686 -15.76 -3.91 -33.14
N GLN A 687 -17.03 -3.99 -33.51
CA GLN A 687 -17.91 -2.83 -33.61
C GLN A 687 -18.82 -2.78 -32.37
N PRO A 688 -19.03 -1.61 -31.75
CA PRO A 688 -19.88 -1.51 -30.58
C PRO A 688 -21.37 -1.65 -30.94
N GLU A 689 -22.12 -2.40 -30.14
CA GLU A 689 -23.59 -2.45 -30.23
C GLU A 689 -24.25 -1.26 -29.53
N THR A 690 -23.60 -0.75 -28.48
CA THR A 690 -24.03 0.39 -27.67
C THR A 690 -22.94 1.45 -27.63
N THR A 691 -23.33 2.72 -27.68
CA THR A 691 -22.42 3.85 -27.53
C THR A 691 -22.83 4.74 -26.38
N THR A 692 -21.86 5.40 -25.76
CA THR A 692 -22.06 6.44 -24.75
C THR A 692 -21.26 7.68 -25.11
N ASP A 693 -21.56 8.80 -24.46
CA ASP A 693 -20.68 9.96 -24.50
C ASP A 693 -19.48 9.74 -23.57
N LEU A 694 -18.28 10.07 -24.04
CA LEU A 694 -17.03 9.99 -23.28
C LEU A 694 -16.16 11.22 -23.58
N TRP A 695 -15.65 11.85 -22.54
CA TRP A 695 -14.63 12.90 -22.67
C TRP A 695 -13.24 12.27 -22.78
N SER A 696 -12.63 12.39 -23.95
CA SER A 696 -11.30 11.85 -24.27
C SER A 696 -10.63 12.68 -25.38
N GLY A 697 -9.31 12.74 -25.40
CA GLY A 697 -8.57 13.53 -26.41
C GLY A 697 -8.83 15.05 -26.36
N GLY A 698 -9.26 15.58 -25.21
CA GLY A 698 -9.55 17.01 -25.02
C GLY A 698 -10.97 17.44 -25.39
N GLY A 699 -11.88 16.51 -25.67
CA GLY A 699 -13.28 16.85 -25.94
C GLY A 699 -14.24 15.68 -25.79
N LYS A 700 -15.54 15.99 -25.93
CA LYS A 700 -16.63 15.01 -25.89
C LYS A 700 -16.72 14.24 -27.21
N SER A 701 -16.75 12.91 -27.13
CA SER A 701 -16.82 12.00 -28.29
C SER A 701 -17.77 10.83 -28.04
N SER A 702 -18.27 10.21 -29.11
CA SER A 702 -19.06 8.98 -29.00
C SER A 702 -18.11 7.79 -28.84
N ALA A 703 -18.30 7.02 -27.78
CA ALA A 703 -17.46 5.89 -27.42
C ALA A 703 -18.25 4.59 -27.38
N GLY A 704 -17.64 3.50 -27.87
CA GLY A 704 -18.23 2.17 -27.80
C GLY A 704 -18.27 1.63 -26.36
N VAL A 705 -19.35 0.96 -25.98
CA VAL A 705 -19.49 0.27 -24.69
C VAL A 705 -19.39 -1.24 -24.92
N PHE A 706 -18.47 -1.90 -24.24
CA PHE A 706 -18.20 -3.33 -24.36
C PHE A 706 -18.24 -4.01 -22.99
N GLN A 707 -18.85 -5.20 -22.92
CA GLN A 707 -18.81 -6.04 -21.74
C GLN A 707 -17.64 -7.01 -21.81
N LEU A 708 -16.73 -7.00 -20.84
CA LEU A 708 -15.55 -7.86 -20.84
C LEU A 708 -15.91 -9.35 -20.98
N THR A 709 -17.00 -9.78 -20.35
CA THR A 709 -17.48 -11.17 -20.39
C THR A 709 -18.04 -11.63 -21.74
N GLU A 710 -18.33 -10.69 -22.64
CA GLU A 710 -18.87 -10.98 -23.99
C GLU A 710 -17.75 -10.99 -25.05
N LEU A 711 -16.53 -10.60 -24.68
CA LEU A 711 -15.37 -10.58 -25.55
C LEU A 711 -14.73 -11.97 -25.66
N ASN A 712 -14.15 -12.25 -26.82
CA ASN A 712 -13.37 -13.45 -27.10
C ASN A 712 -11.89 -13.10 -27.32
N PRO A 713 -10.94 -13.99 -26.96
CA PRO A 713 -9.55 -13.78 -27.27
C PRO A 713 -9.32 -13.42 -28.75
N GLY A 714 -8.52 -12.38 -29.00
CA GLY A 714 -8.28 -11.79 -30.32
C GLY A 714 -9.13 -10.56 -30.61
N ASN A 715 -10.23 -10.36 -29.90
CA ASN A 715 -11.02 -9.15 -30.06
C ASN A 715 -10.20 -7.90 -29.73
N THR A 716 -10.26 -6.94 -30.63
CA THR A 716 -9.55 -5.66 -30.57
C THR A 716 -10.56 -4.53 -30.54
N ILE A 717 -10.38 -3.61 -29.59
CA ILE A 717 -11.22 -2.43 -29.36
C ILE A 717 -10.37 -1.19 -29.64
N ILE A 718 -10.86 -0.30 -30.50
CA ILE A 718 -10.19 0.97 -30.80
C ILE A 718 -10.85 2.07 -29.95
N GLY A 719 -10.04 2.87 -29.26
CA GLY A 719 -10.52 4.00 -28.48
C GLY A 719 -11.06 5.14 -29.36
N PRO A 720 -11.98 5.98 -28.84
CA PRO A 720 -12.46 6.03 -27.47
C PRO A 720 -13.50 4.92 -27.16
N ALA A 721 -13.31 4.18 -26.07
CA ALA A 721 -14.21 3.10 -25.65
C ALA A 721 -14.25 2.91 -24.13
N VAL A 722 -15.38 2.37 -23.65
CA VAL A 722 -15.61 1.98 -22.26
C VAL A 722 -15.77 0.46 -22.22
N VAL A 723 -14.85 -0.21 -21.53
CA VAL A 723 -14.94 -1.66 -21.27
C VAL A 723 -15.39 -1.86 -19.82
N THR A 724 -16.56 -2.45 -19.65
CA THR A 724 -17.18 -2.68 -18.35
C THR A 724 -16.99 -4.12 -17.90
N ASP A 725 -16.81 -4.29 -16.59
CA ASP A 725 -16.74 -5.57 -15.90
C ASP A 725 -17.55 -5.48 -14.59
N LEU A 726 -17.86 -6.62 -13.97
CA LEU A 726 -18.63 -6.71 -12.72
C LEU A 726 -18.00 -5.89 -11.58
N HIS A 727 -16.67 -5.71 -11.59
CA HIS A 727 -15.94 -5.07 -10.49
C HIS A 727 -15.08 -3.88 -10.91
N SER A 728 -15.04 -3.52 -12.19
CA SER A 728 -14.18 -2.44 -12.68
C SER A 728 -14.69 -1.83 -14.00
N THR A 729 -14.15 -0.67 -14.35
CA THR A 729 -14.36 -0.03 -15.65
C THR A 729 -13.01 0.39 -16.21
N THR A 730 -12.72 0.00 -17.44
CA THR A 730 -11.50 0.36 -18.16
C THR A 730 -11.82 1.30 -19.30
N ILE A 731 -11.10 2.42 -19.38
CA ILE A 731 -11.21 3.38 -20.47
C ILE A 731 -10.08 3.14 -21.46
N VAL A 732 -10.45 2.90 -22.71
CA VAL A 732 -9.53 2.94 -23.85
C VAL A 732 -9.62 4.34 -24.42
N ASP A 733 -8.70 5.22 -24.04
CA ASP A 733 -8.72 6.62 -24.47
C ASP A 733 -8.43 6.76 -25.98
N PHE A 734 -8.72 7.94 -26.53
CA PHE A 734 -8.37 8.27 -27.91
C PHE A 734 -6.87 8.00 -28.19
N GLY A 735 -6.55 7.35 -29.31
CA GLY A 735 -5.17 6.95 -29.68
C GLY A 735 -4.69 5.62 -29.06
N TRP A 736 -5.47 5.05 -28.13
CA TRP A 736 -5.24 3.71 -27.59
C TRP A 736 -6.08 2.66 -28.30
N GLN A 737 -5.57 1.44 -28.32
CA GLN A 737 -6.33 0.24 -28.68
C GLN A 737 -6.13 -0.82 -27.60
N ALA A 738 -7.14 -1.67 -27.39
CA ALA A 738 -7.10 -2.76 -26.44
C ALA A 738 -7.28 -4.10 -27.16
N GLU A 739 -6.46 -5.09 -26.83
CA GLU A 739 -6.55 -6.46 -27.33
C GLU A 739 -6.84 -7.42 -26.18
N LEU A 740 -7.82 -8.32 -26.35
CA LEU A 740 -8.04 -9.41 -25.41
C LEU A 740 -7.11 -10.60 -25.74
N LEU A 741 -6.19 -10.92 -24.85
CA LEU A 741 -5.22 -12.01 -25.01
C LEU A 741 -5.86 -13.39 -24.73
N SER A 742 -5.13 -14.47 -25.01
CA SER A 742 -5.61 -15.85 -24.80
C SER A 742 -5.99 -16.19 -23.34
N GLY A 743 -5.41 -15.48 -22.37
CA GLY A 743 -5.71 -15.59 -20.94
C GLY A 743 -6.83 -14.65 -20.46
N HIS A 744 -7.51 -13.96 -21.39
CA HIS A 744 -8.55 -12.96 -21.13
C HIS A 744 -8.03 -11.67 -20.46
N GLU A 745 -6.72 -11.43 -20.48
CA GLU A 745 -6.16 -10.13 -20.11
C GLU A 745 -6.35 -9.12 -21.23
N LEU A 746 -6.71 -7.89 -20.87
CA LEU A 746 -6.86 -6.79 -21.80
C LEU A 746 -5.54 -6.01 -21.88
N LEU A 747 -4.82 -6.14 -23.00
CA LEU A 747 -3.58 -5.43 -23.26
C LEU A 747 -3.86 -4.17 -24.10
N LEU A 748 -3.70 -3.01 -23.49
CA LEU A 748 -3.81 -1.73 -24.14
C LEU A 748 -2.45 -1.31 -24.68
N SER A 749 -2.44 -0.78 -25.89
CA SER A 749 -1.24 -0.26 -26.56
C SER A 749 -1.54 1.11 -27.14
N PHE A 750 -0.59 2.02 -26.98
CA PHE A 750 -0.65 3.34 -27.60
C PHE A 750 -0.19 3.24 -29.06
N THR A 751 -0.98 3.78 -29.99
CA THR A 751 -0.67 3.72 -31.42
C THR A 751 0.00 5.03 -31.85
N GLU A 752 1.33 5.02 -32.09
CA GLU A 752 2.07 6.24 -32.47
C GLU A 752 1.57 6.89 -33.77
N ALA A 753 0.93 6.14 -34.67
CA ALA A 753 0.37 6.65 -35.91
C ALA A 753 -0.72 7.72 -35.72
N ASP A 754 -1.35 7.74 -34.54
CA ASP A 754 -2.40 8.69 -34.16
C ASP A 754 -1.98 9.57 -32.97
N ARG A 755 -0.67 9.73 -32.70
CA ARG A 755 -0.22 10.86 -31.86
C ARG A 755 -0.87 12.10 -32.44
N PRO A 756 -1.66 12.86 -31.66
CA PRO A 756 -2.13 14.13 -32.15
C PRO A 756 -0.88 14.93 -32.53
N THR A 757 -0.73 15.20 -33.83
CA THR A 757 0.18 16.23 -34.30
C THR A 757 -0.16 17.51 -33.54
N GLU A 758 0.79 18.42 -33.33
CA GLU A 758 0.52 19.68 -32.62
C GLU A 758 -0.74 20.40 -33.16
N ASP A 759 -1.10 20.17 -34.43
CA ASP A 759 -2.32 20.65 -35.10
C ASP A 759 -3.66 19.98 -34.69
N ASN A 760 -3.65 18.78 -34.11
CA ASN A 760 -4.85 18.00 -33.71
C ASN A 760 -5.06 17.91 -32.19
N ARG A 761 -4.09 18.37 -31.39
CA ARG A 761 -4.43 18.82 -30.04
C ARG A 761 -5.32 20.04 -30.25
N GLY A 762 -6.60 19.96 -29.88
CA GLY A 762 -7.36 21.17 -29.63
C GLY A 762 -6.46 22.10 -28.82
N ASP A 763 -6.24 23.30 -29.34
CA ASP A 763 -5.13 24.19 -29.02
C ASP A 763 -4.52 23.93 -27.63
N PRO A 764 -3.31 23.32 -27.51
CA PRO A 764 -2.65 23.21 -26.22
C PRO A 764 -2.27 24.60 -25.69
N GLN A 765 -2.47 25.65 -26.50
CA GLN A 765 -2.56 27.03 -26.07
C GLN A 765 -4.01 27.47 -25.87
N VAL A 766 -4.66 26.95 -24.83
CA VAL A 766 -5.30 27.92 -23.95
C VAL A 766 -4.17 28.57 -23.14
N ILE A 767 -3.31 29.36 -23.79
CA ILE A 767 -2.60 30.43 -23.12
C ILE A 767 -3.69 31.45 -22.82
N LEU A 768 -4.49 31.16 -21.77
CA LEU A 768 -5.25 32.20 -21.10
C LEU A 768 -4.20 33.21 -20.68
N SER A 769 -4.29 34.42 -21.23
CA SER A 769 -3.50 35.54 -20.75
C SER A 769 -3.95 35.87 -19.33
N GLY A 770 -3.34 35.21 -18.33
CA GLY A 770 -3.74 35.27 -16.92
C GLY A 770 -3.26 34.05 -16.15
N THR A 771 -3.29 34.12 -14.81
CA THR A 771 -2.99 33.02 -13.89
C THR A 771 -4.02 31.89 -14.01
N ASP A 772 -3.83 30.99 -14.98
CA ASP A 772 -4.60 29.74 -15.10
C ASP A 772 -4.37 28.89 -13.83
N PRO A 773 -5.40 28.65 -13.01
CA PRO A 773 -5.27 27.93 -11.74
C PRO A 773 -4.94 26.43 -11.91
N ILE A 774 -5.21 25.83 -13.09
CA ILE A 774 -4.87 24.43 -13.40
C ILE A 774 -3.37 24.33 -13.72
N GLN A 775 -2.90 25.13 -14.67
CA GLN A 775 -1.47 25.15 -15.06
C GLN A 775 -0.58 25.55 -13.88
N LEU A 776 -1.03 26.50 -13.05
CA LEU A 776 -0.31 26.90 -11.85
C LEU A 776 -0.06 25.71 -10.91
N GLU A 777 -1.06 24.84 -10.71
CA GLU A 777 -0.89 23.66 -9.85
C GLU A 777 0.00 22.59 -10.48
N ILE A 778 -0.11 22.36 -11.79
CA ILE A 778 0.77 21.43 -12.50
C ILE A 778 2.23 21.88 -12.38
N TYR A 779 2.55 23.14 -12.68
CA TYR A 779 3.93 23.65 -12.56
C TYR A 779 4.42 23.66 -11.12
N ASN A 780 3.55 24.02 -10.17
CA ASN A 780 3.88 23.97 -8.74
C ASN A 780 4.28 22.54 -8.31
N ASN A 781 3.52 21.52 -8.71
CA ASN A 781 3.84 20.12 -8.43
C ASN A 781 5.15 19.66 -9.10
N LEU A 782 5.38 20.03 -10.36
CA LEU A 782 6.59 19.66 -11.09
C LEU A 782 7.85 20.29 -10.49
N PHE A 783 7.85 21.59 -10.21
CA PHE A 783 9.02 22.24 -9.61
C PHE A 783 9.26 21.76 -8.18
N ALA A 784 8.19 21.60 -7.37
CA ALA A 784 8.32 21.09 -6.01
C ALA A 784 8.92 19.68 -5.99
N ALA A 785 8.54 18.83 -6.96
CA ALA A 785 9.12 17.51 -7.12
C ALA A 785 10.63 17.57 -7.38
N ILE A 786 11.11 18.46 -8.25
CA ILE A 786 12.56 18.63 -8.51
C ILE A 786 13.30 18.99 -7.22
N ALA A 787 12.80 19.99 -6.47
CA ALA A 787 13.43 20.40 -5.22
C ALA A 787 13.46 19.28 -4.17
N ALA A 788 12.39 18.49 -4.09
CA ALA A 788 12.33 17.31 -3.21
C ALA A 788 13.32 16.22 -3.63
N GLN A 789 13.43 15.94 -4.93
CA GLN A 789 14.37 14.95 -5.50
C GLN A 789 15.84 15.34 -5.27
N MET A 790 16.18 16.63 -5.39
CA MET A 790 17.50 17.13 -5.00
C MET A 790 17.81 16.80 -3.52
N GLY A 791 16.81 16.98 -2.65
CA GLY A 791 16.94 16.70 -1.23
C GLY A 791 17.15 15.21 -0.92
N ILE A 792 16.37 14.34 -1.56
CA ILE A 792 16.52 12.88 -1.44
C ILE A 792 17.92 12.46 -1.87
N THR A 793 18.39 12.99 -3.00
CA THR A 793 19.74 12.71 -3.52
C THR A 793 20.80 13.12 -2.49
N LEU A 794 20.77 14.37 -2.00
CA LEU A 794 21.72 14.86 -1.01
C LEU A 794 21.72 14.04 0.29
N ARG A 795 20.54 13.66 0.79
CA ARG A 795 20.39 12.82 1.99
C ARG A 795 21.04 11.45 1.78
N ASN A 796 20.81 10.86 0.62
CA ASN A 796 21.27 9.53 0.27
C ASN A 796 22.80 9.44 0.12
N THR A 797 23.42 10.49 -0.37
CA THR A 797 24.88 10.55 -0.63
C THR A 797 25.68 11.10 0.54
N SER A 798 25.02 11.55 1.61
CA SER A 798 25.68 12.19 2.74
C SER A 798 26.32 11.21 3.72
N ALA A 799 27.54 11.53 4.15
CA ALA A 799 28.23 10.91 5.28
C ALA A 799 27.83 11.48 6.64
N SER A 800 27.20 12.66 6.67
CA SER A 800 26.87 13.36 7.89
C SER A 800 25.56 12.84 8.47
N VAL A 801 25.60 12.36 9.71
CA VAL A 801 24.41 11.99 10.50
C VAL A 801 23.43 13.17 10.60
N ASN A 802 23.92 14.42 10.64
CA ASN A 802 23.05 15.60 10.68
C ASN A 802 22.23 15.74 9.39
N VAL A 803 22.84 15.56 8.22
CA VAL A 803 22.11 15.61 6.94
C VAL A 803 21.19 14.39 6.81
N LYS A 804 21.67 13.20 7.19
CA LYS A 804 20.99 11.94 6.89
C LYS A 804 19.84 11.60 7.82
N GLU A 805 20.04 11.76 9.12
CA GLU A 805 19.05 11.44 10.16
C GLU A 805 18.28 12.68 10.62
N ARG A 806 18.99 13.81 10.82
CA ARG A 806 18.36 15.06 11.30
C ARG A 806 17.78 15.93 10.17
N LEU A 807 18.02 15.55 8.92
CA LEU A 807 17.58 16.28 7.72
C LEU A 807 18.06 17.74 7.71
N ASP A 808 19.31 17.94 8.14
CA ASP A 808 19.95 19.24 8.26
C ASP A 808 20.52 19.74 6.93
N TYR A 809 19.63 19.98 5.96
CA TYR A 809 19.95 20.48 4.62
C TYR A 809 18.74 21.17 4.01
N SER A 810 18.92 22.01 2.98
CA SER A 810 17.84 22.65 2.22
C SER A 810 18.11 22.64 0.71
N CYS A 811 17.04 22.53 -0.09
CA CYS A 811 17.11 22.51 -1.56
C CYS A 811 16.04 23.44 -2.11
N ALA A 812 16.41 24.26 -3.10
CA ALA A 812 15.54 25.26 -3.68
C ALA A 812 15.94 25.58 -5.12
N ILE A 813 14.96 25.99 -5.92
CA ILE A 813 15.11 26.43 -7.30
C ILE A 813 14.89 27.93 -7.35
N PHE A 814 15.74 28.63 -8.10
CA PHE A 814 15.71 30.07 -8.23
C PHE A 814 15.59 30.49 -9.69
N THR A 815 15.02 31.68 -9.92
CA THR A 815 15.03 32.37 -11.22
C THR A 815 16.43 32.85 -11.57
N GLU A 816 16.62 33.30 -12.82
CA GLU A 816 17.89 33.88 -13.28
C GLU A 816 18.36 35.10 -12.45
N ASP A 817 17.44 35.82 -11.80
CA ASP A 817 17.75 36.95 -10.92
C ASP A 817 17.80 36.57 -9.42
N GLY A 818 17.85 35.26 -9.12
CA GLY A 818 18.02 34.75 -7.75
C GLY A 818 16.78 34.89 -6.86
N ARG A 819 15.57 34.90 -7.44
CA ARG A 819 14.31 34.84 -6.68
C ARG A 819 13.87 33.40 -6.50
N LEU A 820 13.36 33.07 -5.32
CA LEU A 820 12.90 31.74 -5.01
C LEU A 820 11.67 31.38 -5.88
N VAL A 821 11.76 30.27 -6.62
CA VAL A 821 10.64 29.69 -7.37
C VAL A 821 9.92 28.68 -6.49
N VAL A 822 10.67 27.71 -5.96
CA VAL A 822 10.16 26.66 -5.09
C VAL A 822 11.27 26.15 -4.18
N ASN A 823 10.90 25.56 -3.06
CA ASN A 823 11.82 24.87 -2.17
C ASN A 823 11.21 23.57 -1.67
N ALA A 824 12.06 22.62 -1.34
CA ALA A 824 11.65 21.48 -0.54
C ALA A 824 11.37 21.93 0.91
N PRO A 825 10.49 21.23 1.65
CA PRO A 825 10.10 21.58 3.01
C PRO A 825 11.22 21.24 4.00
N HIS A 826 12.29 22.01 3.93
CA HIS A 826 13.51 21.84 4.69
C HIS A 826 13.68 22.96 5.72
N ILE A 827 14.88 23.12 6.29
CA ILE A 827 15.11 23.99 7.43
C ILE A 827 14.76 25.47 7.13
N PRO A 828 13.85 26.09 7.92
CA PRO A 828 13.39 27.46 7.67
C PRO A 828 14.50 28.51 7.62
N VAL A 829 15.53 28.39 8.47
CA VAL A 829 16.62 29.36 8.51
C VAL A 829 17.43 29.38 7.21
N HIS A 830 17.62 28.22 6.57
CA HIS A 830 18.27 28.16 5.26
C HIS A 830 17.43 28.88 4.21
N LEU A 831 16.12 28.63 4.16
CA LEU A 831 15.25 29.17 3.12
C LEU A 831 15.16 30.70 3.13
N GLY A 832 15.15 31.29 4.33
CA GLY A 832 15.16 32.75 4.46
C GLY A 832 16.45 33.39 3.93
N ALA A 833 17.56 32.66 3.93
CA ALA A 833 18.88 33.19 3.63
C ALA A 833 19.39 32.81 2.21
N MET A 834 18.98 31.65 1.68
CA MET A 834 19.45 31.12 0.39
C MET A 834 19.24 32.08 -0.78
N GLY A 835 18.12 32.79 -0.86
CA GLY A 835 17.88 33.75 -1.95
C GLY A 835 18.90 34.89 -1.96
N GLU A 836 19.34 35.34 -0.77
CA GLU A 836 20.39 36.35 -0.65
C GLU A 836 21.76 35.78 -1.05
N THR A 837 22.04 34.53 -0.67
CA THR A 837 23.26 33.82 -1.09
C THR A 837 23.34 33.72 -2.60
N VAL A 838 22.27 33.26 -3.26
CA VAL A 838 22.22 33.08 -4.72
C VAL A 838 22.43 34.41 -5.44
N ARG A 839 21.76 35.49 -5.01
CA ARG A 839 21.98 36.82 -5.60
C ARG A 839 23.42 37.30 -5.43
N ASN A 840 24.02 37.12 -4.25
CA ASN A 840 25.42 37.48 -4.03
C ASN A 840 26.39 36.67 -4.89
N VAL A 841 26.07 35.40 -5.17
CA VAL A 841 26.86 34.55 -6.09
C VAL A 841 26.71 35.04 -7.53
N ILE A 842 25.50 35.39 -7.98
CA ILE A 842 25.23 35.98 -9.30
C ILE A 842 25.99 37.29 -9.48
N ASP A 843 25.88 38.22 -8.53
CA ASP A 843 26.54 39.53 -8.59
C ASP A 843 28.07 39.44 -8.67
N ARG A 844 28.66 38.43 -8.01
CA ARG A 844 30.10 38.20 -8.01
C ARG A 844 30.61 37.44 -9.23
N ASN A 845 29.73 36.73 -9.92
CA ASN A 845 30.07 35.88 -11.05
C ASN A 845 29.18 36.23 -12.25
N PRO A 846 29.39 37.40 -12.90
CA PRO A 846 28.54 37.88 -13.99
C PRO A 846 28.60 37.03 -15.26
N VAL A 847 29.51 36.04 -15.32
CA VAL A 847 29.61 35.06 -16.40
C VAL A 847 29.53 33.68 -15.77
N MET A 848 28.33 33.11 -15.73
CA MET A 848 28.08 31.71 -15.37
C MET A 848 27.86 30.90 -16.65
N ARG A 849 28.33 29.66 -16.66
CA ARG A 849 28.15 28.71 -17.76
C ARG A 849 27.46 27.45 -17.26
N ASP A 850 26.84 26.76 -18.21
CA ASP A 850 26.29 25.44 -17.95
C ASP A 850 27.39 24.50 -17.40
N GLY A 851 27.07 23.79 -16.31
CA GLY A 851 28.00 22.94 -15.57
C GLY A 851 28.85 23.62 -14.48
N ASP A 852 28.78 24.94 -14.30
CA ASP A 852 29.48 25.62 -13.20
C ASP A 852 28.86 25.28 -11.83
N VAL A 853 29.69 25.05 -10.81
CA VAL A 853 29.28 24.80 -9.41
C VAL A 853 29.94 25.82 -8.50
N PHE A 854 29.17 26.54 -7.70
CA PHE A 854 29.66 27.59 -6.80
C PHE A 854 29.49 27.19 -5.36
N VAL A 855 30.55 27.26 -4.56
CA VAL A 855 30.49 26.87 -3.14
C VAL A 855 30.79 28.08 -2.26
N THR A 856 29.93 28.35 -1.29
CA THR A 856 30.11 29.45 -0.33
C THR A 856 29.63 29.07 1.07
N ASN A 857 30.34 29.56 2.08
CA ASN A 857 29.97 29.46 3.49
C ASN A 857 29.98 30.84 4.17
N ASN A 858 29.83 31.92 3.39
CA ASN A 858 29.94 33.28 3.93
C ASN A 858 28.67 33.68 4.72
N PRO A 859 28.72 33.77 6.06
CA PRO A 859 27.54 34.09 6.85
C PRO A 859 27.07 35.54 6.68
N PHE A 860 27.92 36.42 6.15
CA PHE A 860 27.57 37.83 5.92
C PHE A 860 26.86 38.07 4.59
N GLN A 861 26.76 37.04 3.74
CA GLN A 861 26.17 37.13 2.40
C GLN A 861 25.14 36.02 2.18
N GLY A 862 24.26 35.81 3.16
CA GLY A 862 23.17 34.84 3.09
C GLY A 862 23.47 33.45 3.68
N GLY A 863 24.68 33.17 4.16
CA GLY A 863 24.91 31.98 4.99
C GLY A 863 24.31 32.14 6.40
N SER A 864 23.80 31.07 7.01
CA SER A 864 23.25 31.11 8.37
C SER A 864 24.33 31.05 9.46
N HIS A 865 25.31 30.16 9.32
CA HIS A 865 26.52 30.15 10.15
C HIS A 865 27.70 29.49 9.42
N LEU A 866 28.91 29.64 9.98
CA LEU A 866 30.17 29.21 9.33
C LEU A 866 30.20 27.71 8.92
N PRO A 867 29.62 26.77 9.69
CA PRO A 867 29.50 25.37 9.25
C PRO A 867 28.58 25.13 8.04
N ASP A 868 27.71 26.07 7.69
CA ASP A 868 26.78 25.87 6.58
C ASP A 868 27.47 26.14 5.26
N VAL A 869 27.32 25.19 4.34
CA VAL A 869 27.86 25.27 3.00
C VAL A 869 26.69 25.33 2.03
N THR A 870 26.61 26.39 1.25
CA THR A 870 25.70 26.50 0.10
C THR A 870 26.48 26.11 -1.15
N VAL A 871 25.87 25.25 -1.96
CA VAL A 871 26.36 24.75 -3.25
C VAL A 871 25.40 25.16 -4.35
#